data_AF-K7UKG6-F1
#
_entry.id   AF-K7UKG6-F1
#
_cell.length_a   1.000
_cell.length_b   1.000
_cell.length_c   1.000
_cell.angle_alpha   90.00
_cell.angle_beta   90.00
_cell.angle_gamma   90.00
#
_symmetry.space_group_name_H-M   'P 1'
#
loop_
_entity.id
_entity.type
_entity.pdbx_description
1 polymer ?
#
loop_
_entity_poly.entity_id
_entity_poly.type
_entity_poly.pdbx_seq_one_letter_code
_entity_poly.pdbx_strand_id
1 'polypeptide(L)'
;MGCPRPLLLLLLHAVALAAADEFTYNGFGGSDLLLDGMAAVAPNGLLALSNGTSQMAGHAFHPAPFRLRDGAAAAARSFSAAFVFAIVSNYTVLSDNGMALVVAPSTRLSAFNAGQYLGVLNVTDNGRDGNRVFFVELDTMLNPEFQDMNSNHVGVNVNSMRSLRNHSAGYYDDATGAFTNLSLISRRPMQVWVDYDGAAARLDVAMAPAGVPRPRKPLISTPLNLSAVGADDGTAYVGFSAATGVIYTRHYVLGWSFATGAAAPPLDISRLPALPRFGPKPRSKVLETVLPVATAALVLALVVGAFLFVRRRVRYAEVREDWEAEFGPHRFSYKELYQATKGFKNKMLLGTGGFGRVYKGVLSGSKLEVAVKRVSHDSKQGMKEFIAEVVSIGHLRHRNLVQLLGYCRRKGELLLVYDYMSNGSLDKYLYDDRTARPVLDWGQRFQIVRGVAAGLLYLHEDWEKVVIHRDVKASNVLLDGDMNGRLGDFGLARLYDHGVDPQTTHVVGTMGYLAPELVRTGRATPATDVFAFGVFVLEVACGRRPLGRVAPGVDQTVLLDWVQEHQRRGAALDTLDARLCGKYDADEARLAVKLGLMCAHPSPEARPGMRQVVQYLEGDAPMPDVAPSYVSYSMLALMQNDGFDSFANVSFPSTVTSSVSPVSGGFSSSVSGLSGGRIALVTGGNKGIGLETCRQLASRGVRVVLTARNEARGLEAVERVRCARGDAEVYFHQLDVTDPCSAARLADFVRDQFGRLDILINNAGISGVHRDPVLSAAVKDKVDGMDVNQRVEWMKENSKETYEEAVQCMKTNYYGAKLVTEALLPLLQLSSSGRIVNVSSGFGLLRNFNSEDLRKEFEDIDNLTESRLEELMDKFLEDFKANLVEAHGWPTGGSSAYKVVKAALNAYTRILAKKYPTLRINCLTPGYVKTDMSMHMGVLTLEEGARNPVKVALLPDDGPTGAYFDLNGEASFV
;
A
#
# COMPACT_ATOMS: atom_id res chain seq x y z
N MET A 1 42.32 88.49 67.52
CA MET A 1 42.85 87.83 68.74
C MET A 1 42.26 86.44 68.76
N GLY A 2 42.95 85.32 68.69
CA GLY A 2 44.37 84.97 68.61
C GLY A 2 44.42 83.43 68.74
N CYS A 3 45.32 82.76 68.01
CA CYS A 3 45.72 81.34 68.17
C CYS A 3 45.83 80.88 69.65
N PRO A 4 46.05 79.58 70.01
CA PRO A 4 46.39 78.36 69.21
C PRO A 4 45.54 77.11 69.60
N ARG A 5 45.46 75.98 68.86
CA ARG A 5 46.42 74.86 68.62
C ARG A 5 46.57 73.88 69.82
N PRO A 6 47.13 72.67 69.65
CA PRO A 6 46.47 71.35 69.66
C PRO A 6 47.05 70.42 70.75
N LEU A 7 46.63 69.15 70.84
CA LEU A 7 47.41 67.96 71.30
C LEU A 7 46.45 66.90 71.88
N LEU A 8 45.91 66.03 71.02
CA LEU A 8 45.54 64.66 71.43
C LEU A 8 45.49 63.76 70.19
N LEU A 9 46.57 63.75 69.40
CA LEU A 9 46.64 62.93 68.19
C LEU A 9 48.04 62.35 67.95
N LEU A 10 48.71 61.95 69.04
CA LEU A 10 49.97 61.24 68.98
C LEU A 10 50.02 60.20 70.11
N LEU A 11 50.20 58.95 69.70
CA LEU A 11 50.42 57.73 70.49
C LEU A 11 49.19 56.98 71.01
N LEU A 12 48.43 56.42 70.06
CA LEU A 12 48.22 54.97 70.04
C LEU A 12 49.08 54.41 68.91
N HIS A 13 50.26 53.93 69.28
CA HIS A 13 51.19 53.17 68.44
C HIS A 13 50.60 51.81 68.06
N ALA A 14 51.00 51.35 66.88
CA ALA A 14 51.06 49.96 66.44
C ALA A 14 49.71 49.25 66.24
N VAL A 15 49.26 49.26 64.98
CA VAL A 15 49.14 48.10 64.09
C VAL A 15 48.26 48.59 62.94
N ALA A 16 48.86 49.21 61.91
CA ALA A 16 48.26 49.15 60.59
C ALA A 16 48.66 47.78 60.04
N LEU A 17 47.89 46.75 60.40
CA LEU A 17 47.87 45.49 59.67
C LEU A 17 47.74 45.87 58.19
N ALA A 18 48.65 45.38 57.35
CA ALA A 18 48.51 45.48 55.91
C ALA A 18 47.11 44.98 55.56
N ALA A 19 46.21 45.90 55.18
CA ALA A 19 44.85 45.54 54.85
C ALA A 19 44.91 44.48 53.75
N ALA A 20 44.27 43.34 53.98
CA ALA A 20 44.14 42.31 52.97
C ALA A 20 43.42 42.91 51.76
N ASP A 21 43.98 42.73 50.56
CA ASP A 21 43.28 43.05 49.32
C ASP A 21 42.15 42.03 49.17
N GLU A 22 40.94 42.39 49.58
CA GLU A 22 39.77 41.52 49.63
C GLU A 22 38.61 42.11 48.81
N PHE A 23 37.97 41.28 47.99
CA PHE A 23 36.73 41.65 47.31
C PHE A 23 35.78 40.47 47.14
N THR A 24 34.49 40.79 46.94
CA THR A 24 33.44 39.81 46.66
C THR A 24 32.43 40.35 45.65
N TYR A 25 32.23 39.60 44.57
CA TYR A 25 31.22 39.82 43.54
C TYR A 25 30.17 38.71 43.60
N ASN A 26 29.04 38.97 44.25
CA ASN A 26 27.85 38.11 44.22
C ASN A 26 27.00 38.48 43.00
N GLY A 27 27.57 38.29 41.81
CA GLY A 27 27.13 38.94 40.58
C GLY A 27 27.89 40.25 40.30
N PHE A 28 27.84 40.68 39.04
CA PHE A 28 28.67 41.75 38.47
C PHE A 28 27.85 43.00 38.08
N GLY A 29 26.57 43.07 38.50
CA GLY A 29 25.74 44.24 38.21
C GLY A 29 26.33 45.52 38.81
N GLY A 30 26.72 46.47 37.96
CA GLY A 30 27.37 47.72 38.39
C GLY A 30 28.81 47.56 38.89
N SER A 31 29.49 46.45 38.57
CA SER A 31 30.91 46.26 38.93
C SER A 31 31.84 47.01 37.98
N ASP A 32 32.86 47.66 38.51
CA ASP A 32 33.92 48.34 37.73
C ASP A 32 35.02 47.39 37.25
N LEU A 33 34.66 46.26 36.65
CA LEU A 33 35.64 45.33 36.07
C LEU A 33 36.33 45.94 34.85
N LEU A 34 37.63 45.66 34.70
CA LEU A 34 38.36 45.95 33.48
C LEU A 34 38.09 44.84 32.47
N LEU A 35 37.27 45.14 31.47
CA LEU A 35 36.86 44.21 30.43
C LEU A 35 37.65 44.47 29.13
N ASP A 36 38.13 43.40 28.51
CA ASP A 36 38.80 43.43 27.20
C ASP A 36 38.28 42.31 26.30
N GLY A 37 38.44 42.47 24.99
CA GLY A 37 37.94 41.54 23.98
C GLY A 37 36.41 41.37 24.01
N MET A 38 35.96 40.11 24.11
CA MET A 38 34.53 39.75 24.09
C MET A 38 33.84 39.78 25.46
N ALA A 39 34.56 40.13 26.53
CA ALA A 39 34.01 40.09 27.87
C ALA A 39 32.97 41.20 28.08
N ALA A 40 31.80 40.83 28.62
CA ALA A 40 30.72 41.76 28.90
C ALA A 40 29.91 41.33 30.12
N VAL A 41 29.39 42.30 30.87
CA VAL A 41 28.42 42.05 31.95
C VAL A 41 27.01 42.22 31.42
N ALA A 42 26.20 41.16 31.52
CA ALA A 42 24.80 41.18 31.12
C ALA A 42 23.94 41.99 32.12
N PRO A 43 22.75 42.49 31.71
CA PRO A 43 21.90 43.31 32.56
C PRO A 43 21.48 42.67 33.90
N ASN A 44 21.48 41.34 33.97
CA ASN A 44 21.18 40.60 35.20
C ASN A 44 22.40 40.42 36.12
N GLY A 45 23.56 41.01 35.78
CA GLY A 45 24.81 40.90 36.53
C GLY A 45 25.66 39.67 36.20
N LEU A 46 25.37 38.93 35.12
CA LEU A 46 26.17 37.78 34.70
C LEU A 46 27.39 38.23 33.89
N LEU A 47 28.60 37.83 34.28
CA LEU A 47 29.81 38.08 33.49
C LEU A 47 29.95 37.00 32.41
N ALA A 48 29.88 37.42 31.15
CA ALA A 48 30.14 36.57 29.98
C ALA A 48 31.55 36.89 29.45
N LEU A 49 32.45 35.91 29.46
CA LEU A 49 33.80 36.04 28.88
C LEU A 49 33.79 35.81 27.36
N SER A 50 32.78 35.11 26.85
CA SER A 50 32.54 34.94 25.41
C SER A 50 31.06 34.97 25.06
N ASN A 51 30.71 35.46 23.86
CA ASN A 51 29.32 35.54 23.37
C ASN A 51 28.97 34.46 22.32
N GLY A 52 29.96 33.64 21.90
CA GLY A 52 29.83 32.58 20.91
C GLY A 52 30.34 32.94 19.50
N THR A 53 30.81 34.16 19.22
CA THR A 53 31.51 34.46 17.96
C THR A 53 32.81 33.66 17.86
N SER A 54 33.12 33.10 16.69
CA SER A 54 34.30 32.26 16.47
C SER A 54 35.62 33.05 16.50
N GLN A 55 36.68 32.43 17.01
CA GLN A 55 38.07 32.94 16.98
C GLN A 55 38.32 34.26 17.72
N MET A 56 37.67 34.48 18.86
CA MET A 56 37.88 35.67 19.70
C MET A 56 38.20 35.28 21.15
N ALA A 57 38.91 36.17 21.86
CA ALA A 57 39.19 36.05 23.30
C ALA A 57 38.44 37.14 24.08
N GLY A 58 38.20 36.89 25.37
CA GLY A 58 37.65 37.89 26.29
C GLY A 58 38.27 37.79 27.66
N HIS A 59 38.50 38.95 28.28
CA HIS A 59 39.20 39.09 29.54
C HIS A 59 38.43 39.97 30.51
N ALA A 60 38.42 39.59 31.78
CA ALA A 60 37.81 40.38 32.84
C ALA A 60 38.72 40.40 34.06
N PHE A 61 39.24 41.58 34.40
CA PHE A 61 40.17 41.77 35.51
C PHE A 61 39.56 42.64 36.62
N HIS A 62 39.92 42.33 37.86
CA HIS A 62 39.70 43.25 38.97
C HIS A 62 40.55 44.52 38.75
N PRO A 63 39.99 45.74 38.90
CA PRO A 63 40.67 46.97 38.52
C PRO A 63 41.92 47.28 39.34
N ALA A 64 41.94 46.91 40.62
CA ALA A 64 43.09 47.15 41.50
C ALA A 64 44.09 45.98 41.41
N PRO A 65 45.39 46.23 41.19
CA PRO A 65 46.39 45.20 41.37
C PRO A 65 46.54 44.88 42.86
N PHE A 66 46.90 43.64 43.18
CA PHE A 66 47.22 43.21 44.54
C PHE A 66 48.72 43.01 44.71
N ARG A 67 49.18 43.08 45.97
CA ARG A 67 50.59 42.83 46.28
C ARG A 67 50.87 41.33 46.32
N LEU A 68 51.51 40.79 45.28
CA LEU A 68 51.92 39.38 45.25
C LEU A 68 53.23 39.15 46.00
N ARG A 69 54.14 40.13 46.07
CA ARG A 69 55.41 40.02 46.80
C ARG A 69 55.89 41.37 47.34
N ASP A 70 56.60 41.36 48.46
CA ASP A 70 57.08 42.59 49.11
C ASP A 70 58.43 43.10 48.55
N GLY A 71 58.95 42.48 47.49
CA GLY A 71 60.17 42.92 46.79
C GLY A 71 60.67 41.87 45.78
N ALA A 72 61.71 42.21 45.00
CA ALA A 72 62.19 41.37 43.90
C ALA A 72 62.67 39.96 44.34
N ALA A 73 63.13 39.83 45.58
CA ALA A 73 63.67 38.59 46.16
C ALA A 73 62.74 37.96 47.24
N ALA A 74 61.57 38.54 47.49
CA ALA A 74 60.63 38.02 48.49
C ALA A 74 59.79 36.85 47.92
N ALA A 75 59.44 35.89 48.77
CA ALA A 75 58.49 34.85 48.43
C ALA A 75 57.12 35.46 48.08
N ALA A 76 56.37 34.80 47.20
CA ALA A 76 55.01 35.20 46.88
C ALA A 76 54.12 35.06 48.12
N ARG A 77 53.24 36.03 48.35
CA ARG A 77 52.25 36.07 49.44
C ARG A 77 51.13 35.07 49.17
N SER A 78 50.58 34.51 50.24
CA SER A 78 49.42 33.65 50.14
C SER A 78 48.21 34.41 49.59
N PHE A 79 47.41 33.77 48.75
CA PHE A 79 46.14 34.30 48.28
C PHE A 79 45.12 33.19 48.15
N SER A 80 43.85 33.56 48.19
CA SER A 80 42.72 32.65 48.00
C SER A 80 41.77 33.28 47.00
N ALA A 81 41.26 32.48 46.07
CA ALA A 81 40.22 32.86 45.11
C ALA A 81 39.11 31.81 45.12
N ALA A 82 37.86 32.25 45.11
CA ALA A 82 36.70 31.38 44.92
C ALA A 82 35.79 31.96 43.83
N PHE A 83 35.39 31.14 42.87
CA PHE A 83 34.51 31.62 41.79
C PHE A 83 33.50 30.55 41.36
N VAL A 84 32.33 31.01 40.93
CA VAL A 84 31.29 30.17 40.35
C VAL A 84 31.23 30.43 38.85
N PHE A 85 31.35 29.37 38.05
CA PHE A 85 31.37 29.45 36.60
C PHE A 85 30.39 28.48 35.96
N ALA A 86 30.11 28.68 34.67
CA ALA A 86 29.47 27.68 33.82
C ALA A 86 29.95 27.81 32.38
N ILE A 87 30.25 26.67 31.74
CA ILE A 87 30.57 26.59 30.32
C ILE A 87 29.34 26.03 29.59
N VAL A 88 28.86 26.77 28.61
CA VAL A 88 27.64 26.44 27.86
C VAL A 88 27.98 26.31 26.38
N SER A 89 28.05 25.08 25.91
CA SER A 89 28.11 24.75 24.47
C SER A 89 26.71 24.51 23.91
N ASN A 90 26.51 24.88 22.64
CA ASN A 90 25.31 24.52 21.88
C ASN A 90 25.15 23.00 21.71
N TYR A 91 26.27 22.26 21.70
CA TYR A 91 26.30 20.81 21.64
C TYR A 91 26.40 20.22 23.05
N THR A 92 25.93 18.99 23.24
CA THR A 92 25.92 18.31 24.55
C THR A 92 27.16 17.47 24.83
N VAL A 93 27.95 17.19 23.79
CA VAL A 93 29.12 16.29 23.84
C VAL A 93 30.41 16.96 23.33
N LEU A 94 30.31 18.21 22.88
CA LEU A 94 31.42 18.93 22.25
C LEU A 94 31.42 20.39 22.72
N SER A 95 32.60 20.94 22.99
CA SER A 95 32.81 22.32 23.44
C SER A 95 34.09 22.88 22.81
N ASP A 96 34.37 24.14 23.09
CA ASP A 96 35.57 24.83 22.64
C ASP A 96 36.72 24.75 23.68
N ASN A 97 37.75 25.59 23.57
CA ASN A 97 39.01 25.47 24.30
C ASN A 97 38.92 25.73 25.82
N GLY A 98 37.85 26.35 26.35
CA GLY A 98 37.64 26.50 27.80
C GLY A 98 37.94 27.90 28.36
N MET A 99 38.21 28.00 29.67
CA MET A 99 38.48 29.27 30.37
C MET A 99 39.53 29.13 31.49
N ALA A 100 40.07 30.24 31.98
CA ALA A 100 41.06 30.23 33.05
C ALA A 100 40.89 31.38 34.06
N LEU A 101 41.24 31.12 35.32
CA LEU A 101 41.57 32.15 36.31
C LEU A 101 43.04 32.54 36.13
N VAL A 102 43.34 33.82 35.95
CA VAL A 102 44.66 34.32 35.55
C VAL A 102 45.21 35.30 36.59
N VAL A 103 46.49 35.13 36.92
CA VAL A 103 47.32 36.12 37.63
C VAL A 103 48.43 36.58 36.69
N ALA A 104 48.46 37.88 36.38
CA ALA A 104 49.31 38.45 35.34
C ALA A 104 49.96 39.79 35.77
N PRO A 105 51.09 40.19 35.16
CA PRO A 105 51.74 41.48 35.43
C PRO A 105 50.93 42.69 34.91
N SER A 106 50.00 42.47 33.98
CA SER A 106 49.13 43.51 33.42
C SER A 106 47.77 42.94 33.05
N THR A 107 46.78 43.83 32.87
CA THR A 107 45.41 43.47 32.44
C THR A 107 45.25 43.31 30.94
N ARG A 108 46.29 43.65 30.14
CA ARG A 108 46.29 43.51 28.68
C ARG A 108 47.08 42.26 28.30
N LEU A 109 46.39 41.20 27.90
CA LEU A 109 47.01 39.96 27.45
C LEU A 109 47.14 39.97 25.92
N SER A 110 48.31 39.56 25.40
CA SER A 110 48.73 39.69 24.00
C SER A 110 48.12 38.66 23.03
N ALA A 111 46.84 38.31 23.20
CA ALA A 111 46.31 37.03 22.71
C ALA A 111 45.10 37.19 21.75
N PHE A 112 45.27 37.93 20.65
CA PHE A 112 44.20 38.13 19.66
C PHE A 112 43.92 36.91 18.75
N ASN A 113 44.78 35.87 18.75
CA ASN A 113 44.63 34.63 17.98
C ASN A 113 44.62 33.39 18.89
N ALA A 114 43.78 33.39 19.91
CA ALA A 114 44.02 32.58 21.10
C ALA A 114 43.06 31.42 21.33
N GLY A 115 42.59 30.76 20.26
CA GLY A 115 41.71 29.59 20.34
C GLY A 115 42.16 28.59 21.41
N GLN A 116 43.10 27.71 21.06
CA GLN A 116 43.67 26.72 21.99
C GLN A 116 44.59 27.28 23.08
N TYR A 117 44.79 28.61 23.14
CA TYR A 117 45.66 29.26 24.13
C TYR A 117 44.86 30.00 25.23
N LEU A 118 43.56 29.72 25.34
CA LEU A 118 42.62 30.25 26.35
C LEU A 118 42.51 31.78 26.44
N GLY A 119 43.03 32.51 25.46
CA GLY A 119 43.18 33.97 25.56
C GLY A 119 44.31 34.42 26.49
N VAL A 120 45.07 33.50 27.08
CA VAL A 120 46.14 33.84 28.03
C VAL A 120 47.48 34.01 27.33
N LEU A 121 47.77 33.11 26.39
CA LEU A 121 49.02 33.03 25.63
C LEU A 121 48.74 33.04 24.12
N ASN A 122 49.79 32.99 23.32
CA ASN A 122 49.73 32.78 21.88
C ASN A 122 50.86 31.85 21.40
N VAL A 123 50.84 31.50 20.12
CA VAL A 123 51.84 30.63 19.48
C VAL A 123 53.28 31.14 19.61
N THR A 124 53.48 32.46 19.71
CA THR A 124 54.82 33.05 19.76
C THR A 124 55.37 33.15 21.17
N ASP A 125 54.52 33.30 22.19
CA ASP A 125 54.94 33.52 23.58
C ASP A 125 54.71 32.33 24.52
N ASN A 126 54.03 31.27 24.08
CA ASN A 126 53.88 30.04 24.86
C ASN A 126 55.24 29.47 25.32
N GLY A 127 55.42 29.34 26.63
CA GLY A 127 56.65 28.84 27.26
C GLY A 127 57.72 29.90 27.52
N ARG A 128 57.48 31.19 27.25
CA ARG A 128 58.46 32.26 27.53
C ARG A 128 58.38 32.73 28.98
N ASP A 129 59.52 32.72 29.67
CA ASP A 129 59.63 33.23 31.04
C ASP A 129 59.29 34.73 31.18
N GLY A 130 59.37 35.48 30.09
CA GLY A 130 58.99 36.89 30.04
C GLY A 130 57.49 37.17 30.24
N ASN A 131 56.61 36.17 30.09
CA ASN A 131 55.17 36.36 30.27
C ASN A 131 54.80 36.65 31.73
N ARG A 132 55.47 35.96 32.66
CA ARG A 132 55.27 36.07 34.12
C ARG A 132 53.81 35.89 34.53
N VAL A 133 53.11 34.97 33.88
CA VAL A 133 51.70 34.65 34.11
C VAL A 133 51.54 33.30 34.81
N PHE A 134 50.57 33.23 35.70
CA PHE A 134 50.05 32.02 36.31
C PHE A 134 48.58 31.89 35.99
N PHE A 135 48.10 30.68 35.71
CA PHE A 135 46.67 30.46 35.53
C PHE A 135 46.24 29.05 35.93
N VAL A 136 44.99 28.93 36.37
CA VAL A 136 44.29 27.66 36.55
C VAL A 136 43.31 27.51 35.40
N GLU A 137 43.54 26.53 34.53
CA GLU A 137 42.70 26.26 33.36
C GLU A 137 41.55 25.30 33.66
N LEU A 138 40.42 25.55 33.01
CA LEU A 138 39.24 24.71 32.95
C LEU A 138 39.03 24.36 31.48
N ASP A 139 39.66 23.28 31.04
CA ASP A 139 39.79 22.92 29.63
C ASP A 139 38.74 21.89 29.20
N THR A 140 38.09 22.18 28.07
CA THR A 140 37.02 21.38 27.49
C THR A 140 37.36 20.81 26.12
N MET A 141 38.62 20.93 25.70
CA MET A 141 39.18 20.40 24.47
C MET A 141 40.39 19.51 24.79
N LEU A 142 40.72 18.59 23.89
CA LEU A 142 41.93 17.78 24.00
C LEU A 142 42.90 18.28 22.93
N ASN A 143 43.99 18.91 23.36
CA ASN A 143 45.10 19.37 22.54
C ASN A 143 46.34 18.50 22.80
N PRO A 144 46.61 17.47 21.96
CA PRO A 144 47.77 16.59 22.13
C PRO A 144 49.11 17.33 22.19
N GLU A 145 49.23 18.47 21.50
CA GLU A 145 50.39 19.34 21.49
C GLU A 145 50.71 19.96 22.86
N PHE A 146 49.71 20.10 23.74
CA PHE A 146 49.87 20.60 25.12
C PHE A 146 49.92 19.46 26.14
N GLN A 147 49.79 18.21 25.69
CA GLN A 147 49.78 16.99 26.50
C GLN A 147 48.61 16.91 27.48
N ASP A 148 47.44 17.33 27.00
CA ASP A 148 46.21 17.26 27.76
C ASP A 148 45.84 15.80 28.10
N MET A 149 45.33 15.60 29.31
CA MET A 149 44.93 14.27 29.77
C MET A 149 43.63 13.79 29.12
N ASN A 150 42.69 14.71 28.87
CA ASN A 150 41.37 14.48 28.26
C ASN A 150 40.70 15.83 27.96
N SER A 151 39.56 15.81 27.28
CA SER A 151 38.77 17.00 26.93
C SER A 151 37.84 17.51 28.05
N ASN A 152 38.19 17.28 29.32
CA ASN A 152 37.41 17.69 30.49
C ASN A 152 38.29 17.71 31.76
N HIS A 153 39.25 18.64 31.81
CA HIS A 153 40.26 18.66 32.86
C HIS A 153 40.48 20.05 33.48
N VAL A 154 41.03 20.04 34.69
CA VAL A 154 41.53 21.23 35.38
C VAL A 154 43.05 21.17 35.37
N GLY A 155 43.70 22.29 35.05
CA GLY A 155 45.14 22.38 34.91
C GLY A 155 45.74 23.55 35.69
N VAL A 156 47.03 23.43 36.01
CA VAL A 156 47.82 24.43 36.74
C VAL A 156 49.01 24.81 35.87
N ASN A 157 49.05 26.07 35.43
CA ASN A 157 49.94 26.51 34.36
C ASN A 157 50.75 27.74 34.78
N VAL A 158 52.01 27.77 34.35
CA VAL A 158 52.90 28.93 34.50
C VAL A 158 53.60 29.16 33.18
N ASN A 159 53.41 30.33 32.58
CA ASN A 159 53.99 30.76 31.30
C ASN A 159 53.76 29.84 30.08
N SER A 160 53.09 28.69 30.22
CA SER A 160 52.87 27.71 29.16
C SER A 160 51.49 27.07 29.22
N MET A 161 50.93 26.71 28.06
CA MET A 161 49.72 25.88 27.94
C MET A 161 49.94 24.44 28.41
N ARG A 162 51.19 23.97 28.53
CA ARG A 162 51.45 22.65 29.12
C ARG A 162 51.33 22.75 30.64
N SER A 163 50.26 22.17 31.18
CA SER A 163 50.00 22.06 32.61
C SER A 163 51.16 21.43 33.40
N LEU A 164 51.59 22.07 34.50
CA LEU A 164 52.53 21.49 35.47
C LEU A 164 51.90 20.30 36.20
N ARG A 165 50.61 20.44 36.51
CA ARG A 165 49.73 19.42 37.06
C ARG A 165 48.34 19.59 36.50
N ASN A 166 47.70 18.49 36.16
CA ASN A 166 46.32 18.45 35.73
C ASN A 166 45.59 17.25 36.35
N HIS A 167 44.27 17.30 36.34
CA HIS A 167 43.39 16.22 36.76
C HIS A 167 42.06 16.33 36.02
N SER A 168 41.39 15.21 35.73
CA SER A 168 40.01 15.24 35.22
C SER A 168 39.11 16.06 36.14
N ALA A 169 38.22 16.87 35.57
CA ALA A 169 37.33 17.71 36.35
C ALA A 169 36.40 16.85 37.24
N GLY A 170 36.34 17.18 38.52
CA GLY A 170 35.63 16.39 39.51
C GLY A 170 36.00 16.75 40.93
N TYR A 171 35.45 16.03 41.90
CA TYR A 171 35.72 16.26 43.32
C TYR A 171 35.66 14.98 44.13
N TYR A 172 36.35 14.95 45.26
CA TYR A 172 36.25 13.85 46.21
C TYR A 172 35.11 14.13 47.18
N ASP A 173 34.14 13.22 47.25
CA ASP A 173 33.04 13.32 48.20
C ASP A 173 33.54 13.09 49.63
N ASP A 174 33.27 14.02 50.54
CA ASP A 174 33.82 13.98 51.90
C ASP A 174 33.27 12.84 52.76
N ALA A 175 32.10 12.30 52.43
CA ALA A 175 31.48 11.21 53.18
C ALA A 175 32.00 9.83 52.75
N THR A 176 32.21 9.65 51.45
CA THR A 176 32.59 8.36 50.85
C THR A 176 34.06 8.28 50.47
N GLY A 177 34.75 9.42 50.33
CA GLY A 177 36.10 9.51 49.79
C GLY A 177 36.20 9.22 48.29
N ALA A 178 35.07 8.94 47.62
CA ALA A 178 35.03 8.56 46.22
C ALA A 178 35.19 9.78 45.30
N PHE A 179 35.89 9.59 44.18
CA PHE A 179 36.00 10.61 43.14
C PHE A 179 34.70 10.68 42.32
N THR A 180 34.07 11.85 42.32
CA THR A 180 32.87 12.16 41.53
C THR A 180 33.28 13.01 40.33
N ASN A 181 33.11 12.45 39.14
CA ASN A 181 33.43 13.13 37.88
C ASN A 181 32.41 14.24 37.59
N LEU A 182 32.89 15.39 37.13
CA LEU A 182 32.08 16.54 36.72
C LEU A 182 32.35 16.87 35.25
N SER A 183 31.29 17.09 34.48
CA SER A 183 31.42 17.62 33.12
C SER A 183 31.39 19.15 33.16
N LEU A 184 32.51 19.78 32.79
CA LEU A 184 32.66 21.23 32.71
C LEU A 184 31.61 21.88 31.79
N ILE A 185 31.12 21.13 30.79
CA ILE A 185 30.11 21.57 29.80
C ILE A 185 28.68 21.15 30.14
N SER A 186 28.43 20.76 31.39
CA SER A 186 27.11 20.33 31.88
C SER A 186 26.04 21.43 31.87
N ARG A 187 26.41 22.68 31.55
CA ARG A 187 25.56 23.89 31.61
C ARG A 187 25.04 24.21 33.01
N ARG A 188 25.61 23.59 34.05
CA ARG A 188 25.27 23.83 35.45
C ARG A 188 26.38 24.63 36.13
N PRO A 189 26.03 25.54 37.06
CA PRO A 189 27.05 26.27 37.82
C PRO A 189 27.92 25.32 38.67
N MET A 190 29.23 25.56 38.62
CA MET A 190 30.23 24.89 39.45
C MET A 190 31.08 25.92 40.17
N GLN A 191 31.53 25.59 41.38
CA GLN A 191 32.39 26.45 42.18
C GLN A 191 33.81 25.89 42.21
N VAL A 192 34.80 26.77 42.09
CA VAL A 192 36.23 26.47 42.15
C VAL A 192 36.85 27.30 43.27
N TRP A 193 37.76 26.69 44.02
CA TRP A 193 38.61 27.34 45.03
C TRP A 193 40.07 27.15 44.64
N VAL A 194 40.82 28.24 44.64
CA VAL A 194 42.25 28.28 44.33
C VAL A 194 42.95 28.94 45.50
N ASP A 195 43.70 28.16 46.28
CA ASP A 195 44.46 28.66 47.42
C ASP A 195 45.94 28.47 47.18
N TYR A 196 46.68 29.57 47.27
CA TYR A 196 48.13 29.55 47.24
C TYR A 196 48.66 29.84 48.65
N ASP A 197 49.43 28.92 49.19
CA ASP A 197 50.21 29.11 50.41
C ASP A 197 51.63 29.54 50.03
N GLY A 198 51.90 30.83 50.25
CA GLY A 198 53.19 31.45 49.96
C GLY A 198 54.33 30.96 50.83
N ALA A 199 54.05 30.57 52.08
CA ALA A 199 55.05 30.06 53.01
C ALA A 199 55.45 28.62 52.67
N ALA A 200 54.49 27.80 52.26
CA ALA A 200 54.71 26.43 51.82
C ALA A 200 55.09 26.29 50.33
N ALA A 201 54.98 27.37 49.55
CA ALA A 201 55.08 27.36 48.08
C ALA A 201 54.21 26.25 47.48
N ARG A 202 52.93 26.23 47.84
CA ARG A 202 51.96 25.18 47.46
C ARG A 202 50.67 25.79 46.93
N LEU A 203 50.15 25.21 45.86
CA LEU A 203 48.84 25.53 45.30
C LEU A 203 47.87 24.37 45.52
N ASP A 204 46.71 24.67 46.09
CA ASP A 204 45.60 23.75 46.26
C ASP A 204 44.41 24.25 45.42
N VAL A 205 43.92 23.39 44.50
CA VAL A 205 42.73 23.64 43.67
C VAL A 205 41.66 22.64 44.03
N ALA A 206 40.46 23.11 44.37
CA ALA A 206 39.28 22.29 44.60
C ALA A 206 38.12 22.77 43.73
N MET A 207 37.20 21.88 43.38
CA MET A 207 35.97 22.23 42.67
C MET A 207 34.80 21.39 43.16
N ALA A 208 33.57 21.86 42.97
CA ALA A 208 32.33 21.10 43.23
C ALA A 208 31.15 21.75 42.49
N PRO A 209 29.98 21.09 42.36
CA PRO A 209 28.76 21.78 41.92
C PRO A 209 28.43 22.98 42.83
N ALA A 210 27.89 24.08 42.28
CA ALA A 210 27.57 25.24 43.09
C ALA A 210 26.54 24.90 44.18
N GLY A 211 26.78 25.38 45.41
CA GLY A 211 25.97 25.06 46.59
C GLY A 211 26.39 23.78 47.32
N VAL A 212 27.31 22.99 46.78
CA VAL A 212 27.98 21.92 47.53
C VAL A 212 29.12 22.53 48.34
N PRO A 213 29.29 22.17 49.63
CA PRO A 213 30.42 22.65 50.44
C PRO A 213 31.77 22.31 49.80
N ARG A 214 32.78 23.13 50.07
CA ARG A 214 34.15 22.92 49.61
C ARG A 214 34.65 21.52 50.05
N PRO A 215 35.11 20.66 49.12
CA PRO A 215 35.69 19.36 49.46
C PRO A 215 36.93 19.50 50.35
N ARG A 216 37.08 18.61 51.33
CA ARG A 216 38.27 18.58 52.22
C ARG A 216 39.52 18.16 51.48
N LYS A 217 39.40 17.22 50.54
CA LYS A 217 40.50 16.78 49.68
C LYS A 217 40.51 17.62 48.39
N PRO A 218 41.56 18.42 48.14
CA PRO A 218 41.65 19.19 46.90
C PRO A 218 41.77 18.27 45.68
N LEU A 219 41.32 18.77 44.53
CA LEU A 219 41.45 18.09 43.24
C LEU A 219 42.92 18.03 42.81
N ILE A 220 43.63 19.14 42.96
CA ILE A 220 45.07 19.27 42.70
C ILE A 220 45.73 19.89 43.92
N SER A 221 46.83 19.29 44.38
CA SER A 221 47.72 19.87 45.37
C SER A 221 49.15 19.73 44.86
N THR A 222 49.85 20.84 44.61
CA THR A 222 51.18 20.80 44.01
C THR A 222 52.12 21.84 44.61
N PRO A 223 53.41 21.49 44.82
CA PRO A 223 54.45 22.48 45.03
C PRO A 223 54.50 23.41 43.81
N LEU A 224 54.47 24.71 44.05
CA LEU A 224 54.51 25.75 43.03
C LEU A 224 55.15 27.00 43.59
N ASN A 225 56.18 27.52 42.93
CA ASN A 225 56.80 28.79 43.31
C ASN A 225 56.33 29.89 42.36
N LEU A 226 55.58 30.86 42.87
CA LEU A 226 55.06 32.00 42.12
C LEU A 226 55.97 33.26 42.17
N SER A 227 57.21 33.15 42.67
CA SER A 227 58.12 34.31 42.82
C SER A 227 58.47 35.02 41.50
N ALA A 228 58.36 34.32 40.36
CA ALA A 228 58.62 34.86 39.02
C ALA A 228 57.36 35.40 38.32
N VAL A 229 56.19 35.33 38.97
CA VAL A 229 54.90 35.78 38.43
C VAL A 229 54.62 37.22 38.86
N GLY A 230 53.95 37.99 38.00
CA GLY A 230 53.61 39.39 38.25
C GLY A 230 54.67 40.39 37.80
N ALA A 231 54.41 41.67 38.08
CA ALA A 231 55.24 42.78 37.66
C ALA A 231 56.55 42.87 38.45
N ASP A 232 57.53 43.58 37.88
CA ASP A 232 58.85 43.79 38.51
C ASP A 232 58.74 44.45 39.90
N ASP A 233 57.74 45.30 40.08
CA ASP A 233 57.49 46.00 41.35
C ASP A 233 56.83 45.12 42.43
N GLY A 234 56.47 43.88 42.10
CA GLY A 234 55.85 42.91 43.00
C GLY A 234 54.32 42.92 43.03
N THR A 235 53.67 43.69 42.16
CA THR A 235 52.22 43.71 42.00
C THR A 235 51.75 42.72 40.93
N ALA A 236 50.49 42.28 41.01
CA ALA A 236 49.86 41.46 39.99
C ALA A 236 48.38 41.77 39.88
N TYR A 237 47.79 41.47 38.73
CA TYR A 237 46.36 41.53 38.50
C TYR A 237 45.78 40.13 38.51
N VAL A 238 44.58 39.98 39.08
CA VAL A 238 43.80 38.74 39.00
C VAL A 238 42.57 38.98 38.13
N GLY A 239 42.22 37.99 37.32
CA GLY A 239 41.09 38.06 36.41
C GLY A 239 40.78 36.73 35.77
N PHE A 240 39.95 36.77 34.73
CA PHE A 240 39.59 35.61 33.93
C PHE A 240 39.92 35.85 32.46
N SER A 241 40.23 34.74 31.78
CA SER A 241 40.41 34.70 30.34
C SER A 241 39.61 33.53 29.77
N ALA A 242 38.99 33.73 28.62
CA ALA A 242 38.42 32.64 27.83
C ALA A 242 38.62 32.92 26.36
N ALA A 243 38.72 31.85 25.57
CA ALA A 243 38.78 31.94 24.12
C ALA A 243 37.75 31.03 23.46
N THR A 244 37.42 31.39 22.23
CA THR A 244 36.51 30.66 21.36
C THR A 244 37.21 30.33 20.06
N GLY A 245 37.02 29.12 19.57
CA GLY A 245 37.45 28.56 18.31
C GLY A 245 36.26 28.46 17.36
N VAL A 246 36.00 27.28 16.80
CA VAL A 246 34.95 27.07 15.77
C VAL A 246 33.59 26.71 16.38
N ILE A 247 33.55 26.31 17.65
CA ILE A 247 32.35 25.78 18.28
C ILE A 247 31.70 26.88 19.13
N TYR A 248 30.41 27.11 18.94
CA TYR A 248 29.62 28.09 19.68
C TYR A 248 29.53 27.73 21.18
N THR A 249 30.51 28.18 21.95
CA THR A 249 30.63 27.98 23.40
C THR A 249 30.69 29.32 24.13
N ARG A 250 29.93 29.42 25.21
CA ARG A 250 29.89 30.60 26.08
C ARG A 250 30.46 30.27 27.45
N HIS A 251 31.36 31.12 27.92
CA HIS A 251 31.99 30.98 29.24
C HIS A 251 31.45 32.06 30.17
N TYR A 252 30.88 31.64 31.29
CA TYR A 252 30.25 32.54 32.25
C TYR A 252 30.91 32.45 33.62
N VAL A 253 31.04 33.60 34.27
CA VAL A 253 31.33 33.70 35.70
C VAL A 253 30.11 34.34 36.36
N LEU A 254 29.58 33.66 37.38
CA LEU A 254 28.38 34.06 38.11
C LEU A 254 28.73 34.86 39.36
N GLY A 255 29.84 34.49 40.02
CA GLY A 255 30.34 35.21 41.18
C GLY A 255 31.80 34.89 41.44
N TRP A 256 32.48 35.79 42.14
CA TRP A 256 33.92 35.72 42.35
C TRP A 256 34.34 36.47 43.62
N SER A 257 35.14 35.83 44.47
CA SER A 257 35.75 36.44 45.64
C SER A 257 37.25 36.14 45.67
N PHE A 258 38.00 37.03 46.32
CA PHE A 258 39.45 36.96 46.41
C PHE A 258 39.91 37.61 47.71
N ALA A 259 40.99 37.09 48.29
CA ALA A 259 41.67 37.68 49.43
C ALA A 259 43.17 37.40 49.40
N THR A 260 44.00 38.37 49.81
CA THR A 260 45.43 38.15 50.08
C THR A 260 45.68 37.93 51.56
N GLY A 261 46.48 36.91 51.91
CA GLY A 261 46.82 36.57 53.29
C GLY A 261 45.67 35.98 54.13
N ALA A 262 44.47 35.83 53.57
CA ALA A 262 43.30 35.24 54.20
C ALA A 262 42.55 34.33 53.22
N ALA A 263 41.56 33.56 53.71
CA ALA A 263 40.66 32.80 52.87
C ALA A 263 39.70 33.73 52.12
N ALA A 264 39.40 33.42 50.85
CA ALA A 264 38.44 34.19 50.07
C ALA A 264 37.06 34.15 50.75
N PRO A 265 36.36 35.28 50.85
CA PRO A 265 35.02 35.32 51.43
C PRO A 265 34.07 34.35 50.73
N PRO A 266 33.15 33.70 51.46
CA PRO A 266 32.19 32.79 50.85
C PRO A 266 31.23 33.54 49.93
N LEU A 267 30.96 32.96 48.75
CA LEU A 267 29.97 33.48 47.82
C LEU A 267 28.55 33.15 48.28
N ASP A 268 27.65 34.12 48.18
CA ASP A 268 26.22 33.92 48.41
C ASP A 268 25.58 33.33 47.15
N ILE A 269 25.51 32.00 47.11
CA ILE A 269 24.97 31.23 45.99
C ILE A 269 23.53 31.64 45.64
N SER A 270 22.75 32.09 46.63
CA SER A 270 21.35 32.50 46.42
C SER A 270 21.20 33.82 45.66
N ARG A 271 22.24 34.66 45.68
CA ARG A 271 22.28 35.98 45.02
C ARG A 271 22.93 35.96 43.65
N LEU A 272 23.45 34.80 43.21
CA LEU A 272 24.13 34.70 41.92
C LEU A 272 23.15 34.90 40.74
N PRO A 273 23.61 35.56 39.66
CA PRO A 273 22.81 35.79 38.47
C PRO A 273 22.43 34.47 37.79
N ALA A 274 21.19 34.38 37.31
CA ALA A 274 20.71 33.21 36.60
C ALA A 274 21.39 33.04 35.24
N LEU A 275 21.77 31.81 34.89
CA LEU A 275 22.21 31.46 33.54
C LEU A 275 21.07 31.64 32.54
N PRO A 276 21.35 32.08 31.29
CA PRO A 276 20.35 32.11 30.24
C PRO A 276 19.82 30.69 29.98
N ARG A 277 18.54 30.57 29.65
CA ARG A 277 17.93 29.25 29.38
C ARG A 277 18.39 28.74 28.01
N PHE A 278 19.16 27.66 28.00
CA PHE A 278 19.66 27.01 26.79
C PHE A 278 19.03 25.62 26.59
N GLY A 279 18.14 25.51 25.60
CA GLY A 279 17.39 24.29 25.28
C GLY A 279 15.91 24.59 24.96
N PRO A 280 15.18 23.67 24.29
CA PRO A 280 13.74 23.86 24.05
C PRO A 280 13.01 24.00 25.39
N LYS A 281 12.07 24.95 25.47
CA LYS A 281 11.23 25.16 26.68
C LYS A 281 10.62 23.82 27.10
N PRO A 282 10.70 23.42 28.39
CA PRO A 282 9.94 22.27 28.85
C PRO A 282 8.45 22.59 28.63
N ARG A 283 7.78 21.76 27.84
CA ARG A 283 6.34 21.88 27.61
C ARG A 283 5.64 21.56 28.93
N SER A 284 4.57 22.31 29.23
CA SER A 284 3.74 22.10 30.42
C SER A 284 3.25 20.66 30.47
N LYS A 285 3.47 19.95 31.59
CA LYS A 285 2.96 18.58 31.80
C LYS A 285 1.44 18.48 31.67
N VAL A 286 0.71 19.58 31.90
CA VAL A 286 -0.75 19.65 31.70
C VAL A 286 -1.08 19.57 30.20
N LEU A 287 -0.28 20.20 29.35
CA LEU A 287 -0.44 20.12 27.91
C LEU A 287 0.05 18.76 27.38
N GLU A 288 1.06 18.14 27.98
CA GLU A 288 1.55 16.80 27.60
C GLU A 288 0.59 15.65 27.92
N THR A 289 -0.33 15.80 28.87
CA THR A 289 -1.40 14.80 29.09
C THR A 289 -2.70 15.21 28.43
N VAL A 290 -3.11 16.47 28.55
CA VAL A 290 -4.40 16.93 28.01
C VAL A 290 -4.36 17.05 26.50
N LEU A 291 -3.24 17.46 25.88
CA LEU A 291 -3.16 17.56 24.43
C LEU A 291 -3.21 16.18 23.76
N PRO A 292 -2.40 15.15 24.09
CA PRO A 292 -2.56 13.86 23.46
C PRO A 292 -3.88 13.17 23.83
N VAL A 293 -4.47 13.41 25.00
CA VAL A 293 -5.82 12.88 25.30
C VAL A 293 -6.90 13.61 24.52
N ALA A 294 -6.86 14.94 24.41
CA ALA A 294 -7.80 15.73 23.63
C ALA A 294 -7.59 15.55 22.12
N THR A 295 -6.35 15.40 21.67
CA THR A 295 -5.97 15.08 20.29
C THR A 295 -6.30 13.63 19.99
N ALA A 296 -6.10 12.67 20.88
CA ALA A 296 -6.57 11.30 20.69
C ALA A 296 -8.09 11.22 20.73
N ALA A 297 -8.78 12.00 21.57
CA ALA A 297 -10.24 12.08 21.59
C ALA A 297 -10.79 12.78 20.34
N LEU A 298 -10.12 13.82 19.83
CA LEU A 298 -10.47 14.52 18.60
C LEU A 298 -10.18 13.64 17.38
N VAL A 299 -9.02 12.98 17.34
CA VAL A 299 -8.66 12.00 16.32
C VAL A 299 -9.61 10.81 16.39
N LEU A 300 -9.97 10.31 17.58
CA LEU A 300 -10.97 9.25 17.73
C LEU A 300 -12.36 9.74 17.31
N ALA A 301 -12.76 10.97 17.60
CA ALA A 301 -14.02 11.54 17.14
C ALA A 301 -14.03 11.81 15.64
N LEU A 302 -12.89 12.17 15.04
CA LEU A 302 -12.71 12.34 13.60
C LEU A 302 -12.58 11.00 12.89
N VAL A 303 -11.98 9.99 13.50
CA VAL A 303 -11.86 8.61 13.00
C VAL A 303 -13.20 7.91 13.16
N VAL A 304 -13.93 8.11 14.25
CA VAL A 304 -15.31 7.63 14.41
C VAL A 304 -16.24 8.42 13.50
N GLY A 305 -16.05 9.72 13.34
CA GLY A 305 -16.81 10.56 12.42
C GLY A 305 -16.56 10.18 10.96
N ALA A 306 -15.31 9.99 10.58
CA ALA A 306 -14.86 9.50 9.28
C ALA A 306 -15.21 8.02 9.11
N PHE A 307 -15.16 7.19 10.13
CA PHE A 307 -15.62 5.80 10.08
C PHE A 307 -17.12 5.77 9.95
N LEU A 308 -17.88 6.60 10.64
CA LEU A 308 -19.33 6.70 10.48
C LEU A 308 -19.69 7.34 9.14
N PHE A 309 -18.89 8.28 8.62
CA PHE A 309 -19.07 8.93 7.32
C PHE A 309 -18.65 8.03 6.16
N VAL A 310 -17.53 7.32 6.26
CA VAL A 310 -17.04 6.28 5.34
C VAL A 310 -17.94 5.07 5.46
N ARG A 311 -18.27 4.56 6.64
CA ARG A 311 -19.27 3.51 6.79
C ARG A 311 -20.62 3.96 6.28
N ARG A 312 -21.01 5.24 6.38
CA ARG A 312 -22.20 5.79 5.73
C ARG A 312 -22.01 5.86 4.21
N ARG A 313 -20.86 6.33 3.72
CA ARG A 313 -20.50 6.41 2.30
C ARG A 313 -20.41 5.02 1.71
N VAL A 314 -19.59 4.09 2.19
CA VAL A 314 -19.54 2.64 1.88
C VAL A 314 -20.88 1.91 2.12
N ARG A 315 -21.69 2.29 3.11
CA ARG A 315 -23.08 1.78 3.24
C ARG A 315 -23.95 2.26 2.09
N TYR A 316 -23.70 3.46 1.56
CA TYR A 316 -24.40 4.08 0.43
C TYR A 316 -23.54 4.19 -0.85
N ALA A 317 -22.43 3.44 -0.96
CA ALA A 317 -21.46 3.61 -2.04
C ALA A 317 -21.92 2.69 -3.14
N GLU A 318 -22.23 3.29 -4.26
CA GLU A 318 -22.80 2.62 -5.42
C GLU A 318 -21.63 2.14 -6.28
N VAL A 319 -21.55 0.82 -6.46
CA VAL A 319 -20.59 0.22 -7.39
C VAL A 319 -21.08 0.55 -8.80
N ARG A 320 -20.37 1.44 -9.49
CA ARG A 320 -20.51 1.72 -10.92
C ARG A 320 -19.44 0.92 -11.64
N GLU A 321 -19.84 0.05 -12.55
CA GLU A 321 -18.95 -0.68 -13.45
C GLU A 321 -18.96 -0.02 -14.83
N ASP A 322 -17.92 -0.22 -15.62
CA ASP A 322 -17.68 0.52 -16.88
C ASP A 322 -18.80 0.37 -17.91
N TRP A 323 -19.53 -0.77 -17.90
CA TRP A 323 -20.72 -0.97 -18.73
C TRP A 323 -21.89 -0.05 -18.36
N GLU A 324 -21.94 0.51 -17.14
CA GLU A 324 -22.99 1.46 -16.72
C GLU A 324 -22.85 2.84 -17.39
N ALA A 325 -21.69 3.14 -18.02
CA ALA A 325 -21.46 4.39 -18.74
C ALA A 325 -22.03 4.38 -20.18
N GLU A 326 -22.26 3.20 -20.77
CA GLU A 326 -22.63 3.04 -22.18
C GLU A 326 -24.17 2.95 -22.40
N PHE A 327 -24.96 2.58 -21.37
CA PHE A 327 -26.38 2.22 -21.52
C PHE A 327 -27.43 3.12 -20.80
N GLY A 328 -27.07 4.32 -20.32
CA GLY A 328 -28.05 5.39 -20.01
C GLY A 328 -28.92 5.27 -18.72
N PRO A 329 -29.82 6.24 -18.46
CA PRO A 329 -29.97 6.93 -17.16
C PRO A 329 -30.94 6.34 -16.11
N HIS A 330 -31.49 5.14 -16.28
CA HIS A 330 -32.61 4.66 -15.45
C HIS A 330 -32.18 3.80 -14.24
N ARG A 331 -31.18 4.26 -13.48
CA ARG A 331 -30.76 3.60 -12.25
C ARG A 331 -31.56 4.13 -11.06
N PHE A 332 -32.33 3.27 -10.41
CA PHE A 332 -33.06 3.60 -9.20
C PHE A 332 -32.19 3.39 -7.96
N SER A 333 -32.33 4.28 -6.97
CA SER A 333 -31.69 4.07 -5.68
C SER A 333 -32.41 2.96 -4.90
N TYR A 334 -31.65 2.11 -4.19
CA TYR A 334 -32.27 1.08 -3.35
C TYR A 334 -33.23 1.68 -2.32
N LYS A 335 -32.89 2.87 -1.78
CA LYS A 335 -33.71 3.57 -0.80
C LYS A 335 -35.09 3.89 -1.37
N GLU A 336 -35.15 4.38 -2.60
CA GLU A 336 -36.38 4.69 -3.29
C GLU A 336 -37.24 3.45 -3.52
N LEU A 337 -36.66 2.35 -4.03
CA LEU A 337 -37.40 1.10 -4.24
C LEU A 337 -37.84 0.44 -2.92
N TYR A 338 -37.01 0.53 -1.88
CA TYR A 338 -37.37 0.08 -0.53
C TYR A 338 -38.57 0.87 0.01
N GLN A 339 -38.60 2.19 -0.17
CA GLN A 339 -39.75 3.01 0.23
C GLN A 339 -40.98 2.71 -0.62
N ALA A 340 -40.82 2.62 -1.95
CA ALA A 340 -41.90 2.34 -2.89
C ALA A 340 -42.60 1.01 -2.57
N THR A 341 -41.83 -0.02 -2.21
CA THR A 341 -42.34 -1.36 -1.85
C THR A 341 -42.67 -1.51 -0.35
N LYS A 342 -42.67 -0.42 0.42
CA LYS A 342 -42.90 -0.41 1.88
C LYS A 342 -41.99 -1.38 2.66
N GLY A 343 -40.76 -1.54 2.18
CA GLY A 343 -39.72 -2.39 2.74
C GLY A 343 -39.79 -3.84 2.28
N PHE A 344 -40.22 -4.10 1.03
CA PHE A 344 -40.40 -5.44 0.48
C PHE A 344 -41.26 -6.36 1.36
N LYS A 345 -42.29 -5.80 1.99
CA LYS A 345 -43.21 -6.55 2.86
C LYS A 345 -43.99 -7.59 2.05
N ASN A 346 -44.30 -8.73 2.66
CA ASN A 346 -45.11 -9.78 2.02
C ASN A 346 -46.47 -9.29 1.49
N LYS A 347 -47.08 -8.27 2.12
CA LYS A 347 -48.33 -7.65 1.63
C LYS A 347 -48.19 -7.02 0.23
N MET A 348 -46.98 -6.66 -0.17
CA MET A 348 -46.68 -6.09 -1.49
C MET A 348 -46.24 -7.16 -2.50
N LEU A 349 -46.13 -8.43 -2.12
CA LEU A 349 -45.65 -9.49 -2.98
C LEU A 349 -46.70 -9.84 -4.04
N LEU A 350 -46.33 -9.76 -5.32
CA LEU A 350 -47.17 -10.09 -6.48
C LEU A 350 -46.99 -11.55 -6.92
N GLY A 351 -45.80 -12.10 -6.72
CA GLY A 351 -45.47 -13.46 -7.09
C GLY A 351 -44.03 -13.86 -6.75
N THR A 352 -43.79 -15.17 -6.75
CA THR A 352 -42.48 -15.80 -6.54
C THR A 352 -42.25 -16.83 -7.64
N GLY A 353 -41.10 -16.76 -8.32
CA GLY A 353 -40.72 -17.70 -9.37
C GLY A 353 -39.24 -18.11 -9.28
N GLY A 354 -38.76 -18.91 -10.24
CA GLY A 354 -37.36 -19.35 -10.30
C GLY A 354 -36.35 -18.18 -10.38
N PHE A 355 -36.81 -17.03 -10.90
CA PHE A 355 -36.01 -15.83 -11.10
C PHE A 355 -36.11 -14.81 -9.94
N GLY A 356 -36.74 -15.19 -8.81
CA GLY A 356 -36.82 -14.36 -7.60
C GLY A 356 -38.25 -13.94 -7.21
N ARG A 357 -38.37 -12.79 -6.54
CA ARG A 357 -39.63 -12.30 -5.94
C ARG A 357 -40.02 -10.95 -6.54
N VAL A 358 -41.29 -10.78 -6.91
CA VAL A 358 -41.79 -9.53 -7.51
C VAL A 358 -42.71 -8.81 -6.54
N TYR A 359 -42.49 -7.52 -6.32
CA TYR A 359 -43.25 -6.69 -5.39
C TYR A 359 -43.92 -5.52 -6.10
N LYS A 360 -45.16 -5.18 -5.73
CA LYS A 360 -45.79 -3.92 -6.11
C LYS A 360 -45.12 -2.77 -5.37
N GLY A 361 -44.85 -1.67 -6.07
CA GLY A 361 -44.33 -0.44 -5.51
C GLY A 361 -45.03 0.78 -6.07
N VAL A 362 -44.92 1.91 -5.37
CA VAL A 362 -45.36 3.23 -5.86
C VAL A 362 -44.20 4.20 -5.70
N LEU A 363 -43.69 4.73 -6.82
CA LEU A 363 -42.55 5.65 -6.82
C LEU A 363 -42.95 6.99 -6.20
N SER A 364 -42.15 7.48 -5.25
CA SER A 364 -42.50 8.64 -4.41
C SER A 364 -42.67 9.94 -5.19
N GLY A 365 -41.82 10.15 -6.22
CA GLY A 365 -41.77 11.37 -7.02
C GLY A 365 -42.84 11.46 -8.10
N SER A 366 -43.05 10.38 -8.86
CA SER A 366 -44.01 10.34 -9.98
C SER A 366 -45.39 9.77 -9.61
N LYS A 367 -45.52 9.13 -8.45
CA LYS A 367 -46.69 8.32 -8.06
C LYS A 367 -46.98 7.14 -9.00
N LEU A 368 -46.04 6.80 -9.88
CA LEU A 368 -46.17 5.68 -10.80
C LEU A 368 -46.18 4.34 -10.04
N GLU A 369 -47.15 3.49 -10.36
CA GLU A 369 -47.18 2.11 -9.88
C GLU A 369 -46.19 1.25 -10.67
N VAL A 370 -45.33 0.52 -9.98
CA VAL A 370 -44.26 -0.29 -10.57
C VAL A 370 -44.24 -1.70 -10.01
N ALA A 371 -43.72 -2.63 -10.79
CA ALA A 371 -43.37 -3.97 -10.35
C ALA A 371 -41.85 -4.07 -10.15
N VAL A 372 -41.42 -4.36 -8.92
CA VAL A 372 -40.01 -4.49 -8.55
C VAL A 372 -39.65 -5.97 -8.40
N LYS A 373 -38.95 -6.53 -9.38
CA LYS A 373 -38.43 -7.90 -9.38
C LYS A 373 -37.09 -7.92 -8.66
N ARG A 374 -37.04 -8.57 -7.50
CA ARG A 374 -35.82 -8.83 -6.71
C ARG A 374 -35.28 -10.21 -7.10
N VAL A 375 -34.19 -10.23 -7.84
CA VAL A 375 -33.54 -11.45 -8.34
C VAL A 375 -32.86 -12.18 -7.18
N SER A 376 -32.95 -13.51 -7.17
CA SER A 376 -32.33 -14.33 -6.13
C SER A 376 -30.80 -14.34 -6.26
N HIS A 377 -30.09 -14.10 -5.16
CA HIS A 377 -28.63 -13.94 -5.14
C HIS A 377 -27.83 -15.27 -5.13
N ASP A 378 -28.49 -16.42 -5.04
CA ASP A 378 -27.84 -17.70 -4.71
C ASP A 378 -27.18 -18.44 -5.89
N SER A 379 -27.01 -17.80 -7.06
CA SER A 379 -26.36 -18.46 -8.20
C SER A 379 -25.63 -17.51 -9.15
N LYS A 380 -24.55 -18.01 -9.78
CA LYS A 380 -23.88 -17.35 -10.94
C LYS A 380 -24.85 -17.09 -12.10
N GLN A 381 -26.00 -17.78 -12.11
CA GLN A 381 -27.04 -17.68 -13.12
C GLN A 381 -27.91 -16.41 -12.94
N GLY A 382 -28.26 -16.05 -11.70
CA GLY A 382 -29.08 -14.86 -11.43
C GLY A 382 -28.44 -13.52 -11.85
N MET A 383 -27.11 -13.42 -11.78
CA MET A 383 -26.38 -12.26 -12.32
C MET A 383 -26.40 -12.22 -13.85
N LYS A 384 -26.25 -13.38 -14.51
CA LYS A 384 -26.32 -13.46 -15.98
C LYS A 384 -27.70 -13.06 -16.49
N GLU A 385 -28.75 -13.48 -15.81
CA GLU A 385 -30.14 -13.14 -16.14
C GLU A 385 -30.43 -11.65 -15.91
N PHE A 386 -29.94 -11.09 -14.79
CA PHE A 386 -30.04 -9.66 -14.52
C PHE A 386 -29.37 -8.83 -15.62
N ILE A 387 -28.15 -9.19 -16.02
CA ILE A 387 -27.43 -8.51 -17.11
C ILE A 387 -28.15 -8.71 -18.44
N ALA A 388 -28.55 -9.94 -18.77
CA ALA A 388 -29.28 -10.22 -20.00
C ALA A 388 -30.56 -9.39 -20.11
N GLU A 389 -31.31 -9.22 -19.01
CA GLU A 389 -32.53 -8.45 -18.99
C GLU A 389 -32.27 -6.94 -19.13
N VAL A 390 -31.28 -6.37 -18.42
CA VAL A 390 -30.88 -4.96 -18.59
C VAL A 390 -30.41 -4.66 -20.02
N VAL A 391 -29.61 -5.56 -20.61
CA VAL A 391 -29.04 -5.39 -21.95
C VAL A 391 -30.08 -5.64 -23.05
N SER A 392 -30.98 -6.61 -22.88
CA SER A 392 -31.96 -7.00 -23.91
C SER A 392 -33.16 -6.07 -23.99
N ILE A 393 -33.75 -5.65 -22.86
CA ILE A 393 -35.02 -4.90 -22.86
C ILE A 393 -34.88 -3.42 -22.47
N GLY A 394 -33.71 -2.97 -22.02
CA GLY A 394 -33.52 -1.57 -21.60
C GLY A 394 -33.89 -0.53 -22.67
N HIS A 395 -33.77 -0.89 -23.95
CA HIS A 395 -34.08 -0.03 -25.10
C HIS A 395 -35.30 -0.50 -25.92
N LEU A 396 -35.85 -1.68 -25.63
CA LEU A 396 -37.03 -2.19 -26.32
C LEU A 396 -38.26 -1.43 -25.85
N ARG A 397 -39.06 -0.93 -26.79
CA ARG A 397 -40.33 -0.26 -26.52
C ARG A 397 -41.39 -0.75 -27.48
N HIS A 398 -42.32 -1.53 -26.97
CA HIS A 398 -43.44 -2.04 -27.76
C HIS A 398 -44.68 -2.24 -26.89
N ARG A 399 -45.87 -1.98 -27.45
CA ARG A 399 -47.15 -2.03 -26.71
C ARG A 399 -47.47 -3.41 -26.15
N ASN A 400 -46.92 -4.47 -26.76
CA ASN A 400 -47.11 -5.86 -26.35
C ASN A 400 -45.90 -6.47 -25.62
N LEU A 401 -44.96 -5.63 -25.16
CA LEU A 401 -43.88 -6.05 -24.27
C LEU A 401 -44.03 -5.35 -22.91
N VAL A 402 -43.59 -6.01 -21.84
CA VAL A 402 -43.56 -5.41 -20.50
C VAL A 402 -42.36 -4.47 -20.42
N GLN A 403 -42.59 -3.16 -20.27
CA GLN A 403 -41.50 -2.19 -20.29
C GLN A 403 -40.62 -2.29 -19.04
N LEU A 404 -39.31 -2.45 -19.25
CA LEU A 404 -38.32 -2.20 -18.21
C LEU A 404 -38.15 -0.69 -18.05
N LEU A 405 -38.46 -0.19 -16.85
CA LEU A 405 -38.35 1.21 -16.48
C LEU A 405 -36.96 1.55 -15.93
N GLY A 406 -36.24 0.56 -15.42
CA GLY A 406 -34.90 0.74 -14.87
C GLY A 406 -34.47 -0.40 -13.96
N TYR A 407 -33.34 -0.20 -13.28
CA TYR A 407 -32.73 -1.23 -12.43
C TYR A 407 -32.07 -0.64 -11.19
N CYS A 408 -31.80 -1.48 -10.20
CA CYS A 408 -31.02 -1.14 -9.02
C CYS A 408 -30.08 -2.30 -8.67
N ARG A 409 -28.79 -1.99 -8.49
CA ARG A 409 -27.75 -2.94 -8.09
C ARG A 409 -27.04 -2.45 -6.83
N ARG A 410 -27.05 -3.24 -5.76
CA ARG A 410 -26.38 -2.87 -4.48
C ARG A 410 -26.05 -4.08 -3.60
N LYS A 411 -24.77 -4.32 -3.30
CA LYS A 411 -24.32 -5.30 -2.27
C LYS A 411 -24.98 -6.70 -2.39
N GLY A 412 -25.09 -7.22 -3.61
CA GLY A 412 -25.77 -8.50 -3.89
C GLY A 412 -27.28 -8.39 -4.11
N GLU A 413 -27.88 -7.22 -3.91
CA GLU A 413 -29.26 -6.93 -4.32
C GLU A 413 -29.30 -6.58 -5.80
N LEU A 414 -30.05 -7.37 -6.56
CA LEU A 414 -30.29 -7.21 -7.99
C LEU A 414 -31.79 -6.98 -8.18
N LEU A 415 -32.17 -5.77 -8.57
CA LEU A 415 -33.57 -5.35 -8.70
C LEU A 415 -33.84 -4.79 -10.08
N LEU A 416 -34.93 -5.25 -10.69
CA LEU A 416 -35.43 -4.76 -11.98
C LEU A 416 -36.80 -4.12 -11.74
N VAL A 417 -37.05 -2.99 -12.40
CA VAL A 417 -38.25 -2.17 -12.21
C VAL A 417 -39.02 -2.13 -13.52
N TYR A 418 -40.27 -2.60 -13.50
CA TYR A 418 -41.15 -2.63 -14.67
C TYR A 418 -42.43 -1.85 -14.43
N ASP A 419 -43.16 -1.59 -15.51
CA ASP A 419 -44.56 -1.21 -15.43
C ASP A 419 -45.36 -2.24 -14.63
N TYR A 420 -46.26 -1.75 -13.78
CA TYR A 420 -47.15 -2.62 -13.02
C TYR A 420 -48.31 -3.12 -13.88
N MET A 421 -48.43 -4.44 -14.01
CA MET A 421 -49.52 -5.11 -14.71
C MET A 421 -50.62 -5.49 -13.72
N SER A 422 -51.72 -4.72 -13.72
CA SER A 422 -52.77 -4.80 -12.69
C SER A 422 -53.52 -6.14 -12.67
N ASN A 423 -53.66 -6.80 -13.82
CA ASN A 423 -54.39 -8.06 -13.94
C ASN A 423 -53.50 -9.30 -13.73
N GLY A 424 -52.17 -9.13 -13.66
CA GLY A 424 -51.23 -10.21 -13.41
C GLY A 424 -51.01 -11.13 -14.63
N SER A 425 -50.55 -12.36 -14.40
CA SER A 425 -50.17 -13.30 -15.45
C SER A 425 -51.36 -14.07 -16.03
N LEU A 426 -51.29 -14.41 -17.32
CA LEU A 426 -52.36 -15.08 -18.07
C LEU A 426 -52.66 -16.49 -17.54
N ASP A 427 -51.64 -17.22 -17.09
CA ASP A 427 -51.78 -18.57 -16.55
C ASP A 427 -52.77 -18.66 -15.36
N LYS A 428 -52.94 -17.58 -14.60
CA LYS A 428 -53.92 -17.49 -13.51
C LYS A 428 -55.36 -17.51 -14.02
N TYR A 429 -55.60 -17.01 -15.23
CA TYR A 429 -56.92 -17.06 -15.88
C TYR A 429 -57.16 -18.39 -16.61
N LEU A 430 -56.08 -19.07 -17.02
CA LEU A 430 -56.18 -20.36 -17.70
C LEU A 430 -56.31 -21.54 -16.72
N TYR A 431 -55.72 -21.49 -15.52
CA TYR A 431 -55.63 -22.68 -14.66
C TYR A 431 -56.17 -22.55 -13.24
N ASP A 432 -56.31 -21.34 -12.70
CA ASP A 432 -56.51 -21.16 -11.27
C ASP A 432 -57.98 -20.94 -10.89
N ASP A 433 -58.68 -22.06 -10.70
CA ASP A 433 -60.09 -22.07 -10.25
C ASP A 433 -60.26 -21.54 -8.81
N ARG A 434 -59.17 -21.32 -8.05
CA ARG A 434 -59.23 -20.88 -6.63
C ARG A 434 -59.42 -19.38 -6.46
N THR A 435 -59.23 -18.58 -7.51
CA THR A 435 -59.15 -17.10 -7.39
C THR A 435 -60.45 -16.36 -7.74
N ALA A 436 -61.56 -17.07 -8.00
CA ALA A 436 -62.84 -16.48 -8.41
C ALA A 436 -62.72 -15.46 -9.58
N ARG A 437 -61.69 -15.60 -10.42
CA ARG A 437 -61.48 -14.74 -11.59
C ARG A 437 -62.45 -15.12 -12.70
N PRO A 438 -62.98 -14.15 -13.46
CA PRO A 438 -63.80 -14.45 -14.62
C PRO A 438 -62.97 -15.20 -15.68
N VAL A 439 -63.59 -16.20 -16.31
CA VAL A 439 -63.02 -16.91 -17.45
C VAL A 439 -62.86 -15.93 -18.61
N LEU A 440 -61.67 -15.90 -19.23
CA LEU A 440 -61.46 -15.09 -20.43
C LEU A 440 -62.31 -15.62 -21.58
N ASP A 441 -63.10 -14.74 -22.18
CA ASP A 441 -63.82 -15.06 -23.40
C ASP A 441 -62.87 -15.27 -24.58
N TRP A 442 -63.43 -15.79 -25.67
CA TRP A 442 -62.63 -16.10 -26.86
C TRP A 442 -61.95 -14.86 -27.46
N GLY A 443 -62.67 -13.74 -27.57
CA GLY A 443 -62.15 -12.51 -28.16
C GLY A 443 -60.94 -11.98 -27.39
N GLN A 444 -61.01 -12.02 -26.06
CA GLN A 444 -59.88 -11.67 -25.17
C GLN A 444 -58.69 -12.60 -25.40
N ARG A 445 -58.92 -13.92 -25.45
CA ARG A 445 -57.85 -14.91 -25.70
C ARG A 445 -57.17 -14.68 -27.05
N PHE A 446 -57.96 -14.48 -28.10
CA PHE A 446 -57.46 -14.26 -29.46
C PHE A 446 -56.68 -12.94 -29.56
N GLN A 447 -57.16 -11.88 -28.92
CA GLN A 447 -56.46 -10.59 -28.84
C GLN A 447 -55.12 -10.70 -28.11
N ILE A 448 -55.04 -11.49 -27.04
CA ILE A 448 -53.78 -11.75 -26.32
C ILE A 448 -52.80 -12.48 -27.23
N VAL A 449 -53.24 -13.49 -27.98
CA VAL A 449 -52.42 -14.22 -28.96
C VAL A 449 -51.86 -13.27 -30.02
N ARG A 450 -52.70 -12.39 -30.60
CA ARG A 450 -52.28 -11.35 -31.54
C ARG A 450 -51.24 -10.42 -30.95
N GLY A 451 -51.46 -9.98 -29.71
CA GLY A 451 -50.52 -9.11 -29.00
C GLY A 451 -49.14 -9.75 -28.83
N VAL A 452 -49.09 -11.00 -28.35
CA VAL A 452 -47.82 -11.72 -28.16
C VAL A 452 -47.12 -11.96 -29.51
N ALA A 453 -47.87 -12.27 -30.58
CA ALA A 453 -47.32 -12.41 -31.92
C ALA A 453 -46.68 -11.12 -32.42
N ALA A 454 -47.35 -9.98 -32.26
CA ALA A 454 -46.81 -8.66 -32.62
C ALA A 454 -45.57 -8.31 -31.78
N GLY A 455 -45.56 -8.66 -30.50
CA GLY A 455 -44.39 -8.50 -29.63
C GLY A 455 -43.18 -9.32 -30.11
N LEU A 456 -43.38 -10.58 -30.48
CA LEU A 456 -42.31 -11.44 -31.00
C LEU A 456 -41.83 -11.01 -32.38
N LEU A 457 -42.72 -10.56 -33.27
CA LEU A 457 -42.35 -9.97 -34.55
C LEU A 457 -41.39 -8.79 -34.36
N TYR A 458 -41.72 -7.89 -33.43
CA TYR A 458 -40.85 -6.76 -33.10
C TYR A 458 -39.46 -7.20 -32.61
N LEU A 459 -39.40 -8.24 -31.76
CA LEU A 459 -38.14 -8.78 -31.25
C LEU A 459 -37.28 -9.45 -32.33
N HIS A 460 -37.91 -10.16 -33.27
CA HIS A 460 -37.19 -10.96 -34.27
C HIS A 460 -36.78 -10.15 -35.49
N GLU A 461 -37.59 -9.18 -35.91
CA GLU A 461 -37.46 -8.55 -37.23
C GLU A 461 -37.41 -7.02 -37.20
N ASP A 462 -38.21 -6.35 -36.36
CA ASP A 462 -38.39 -4.88 -36.47
C ASP A 462 -37.47 -4.06 -35.53
N TRP A 463 -36.68 -4.70 -34.67
CA TRP A 463 -35.68 -4.05 -33.83
C TRP A 463 -34.26 -4.08 -34.44
N GLU A 464 -33.38 -3.19 -33.98
CA GLU A 464 -31.98 -3.07 -34.44
C GLU A 464 -31.19 -4.38 -34.37
N LYS A 465 -31.53 -5.24 -33.40
CA LYS A 465 -30.92 -6.56 -33.21
C LYS A 465 -32.00 -7.63 -33.10
N VAL A 466 -31.68 -8.84 -33.53
CA VAL A 466 -32.54 -10.01 -33.33
C VAL A 466 -32.50 -10.40 -31.85
N VAL A 467 -33.66 -10.35 -31.18
CA VAL A 467 -33.81 -10.74 -29.78
C VAL A 467 -34.58 -12.05 -29.69
N ILE A 468 -33.93 -13.10 -29.20
CA ILE A 468 -34.56 -14.40 -28.95
C ILE A 468 -34.96 -14.47 -27.49
N HIS A 469 -36.25 -14.62 -27.20
CA HIS A 469 -36.82 -14.57 -25.85
C HIS A 469 -36.54 -15.84 -25.03
N ARG A 470 -36.69 -17.03 -25.63
CA ARG A 470 -36.37 -18.36 -25.07
C ARG A 470 -37.22 -18.84 -23.90
N ASP A 471 -38.27 -18.12 -23.52
CA ASP A 471 -39.20 -18.50 -22.44
C ASP A 471 -40.62 -17.97 -22.67
N VAL A 472 -41.12 -18.10 -23.91
CA VAL A 472 -42.51 -17.76 -24.27
C VAL A 472 -43.46 -18.79 -23.66
N LYS A 473 -44.35 -18.36 -22.76
CA LYS A 473 -45.35 -19.20 -22.07
C LYS A 473 -46.41 -18.34 -21.39
N ALA A 474 -47.57 -18.90 -21.03
CA ALA A 474 -48.66 -18.14 -20.41
C ALA A 474 -48.29 -17.47 -19.07
N SER A 475 -47.36 -18.02 -18.27
CA SER A 475 -46.95 -17.39 -17.01
C SER A 475 -46.11 -16.12 -17.21
N ASN A 476 -45.50 -15.96 -18.38
CA ASN A 476 -44.66 -14.82 -18.75
C ASN A 476 -45.43 -13.77 -19.57
N VAL A 477 -46.69 -14.04 -19.90
CA VAL A 477 -47.61 -13.07 -20.51
C VAL A 477 -48.40 -12.39 -19.40
N LEU A 478 -48.17 -11.10 -19.21
CA LEU A 478 -48.86 -10.27 -18.22
C LEU A 478 -49.98 -9.46 -18.88
N LEU A 479 -51.05 -9.21 -18.12
CA LEU A 479 -52.22 -8.46 -18.58
C LEU A 479 -52.24 -7.06 -17.97
N ASP A 480 -52.33 -6.05 -18.83
CA ASP A 480 -52.49 -4.65 -18.42
C ASP A 480 -53.93 -4.33 -18.02
N GLY A 481 -54.20 -3.06 -17.67
CA GLY A 481 -55.51 -2.60 -17.20
C GLY A 481 -56.65 -2.82 -18.20
N ASP A 482 -56.34 -2.89 -19.49
CA ASP A 482 -57.28 -3.07 -20.59
C ASP A 482 -57.36 -4.53 -21.06
N MET A 483 -56.78 -5.47 -20.28
CA MET A 483 -56.71 -6.90 -20.59
C MET A 483 -55.86 -7.25 -21.83
N ASN A 484 -54.95 -6.36 -22.25
CA ASN A 484 -54.03 -6.67 -23.34
C ASN A 484 -52.86 -7.53 -22.86
N GLY A 485 -52.47 -8.51 -23.67
CA GLY A 485 -51.31 -9.36 -23.43
C GLY A 485 -50.00 -8.65 -23.70
N ARG A 486 -49.10 -8.69 -22.71
CA ARG A 486 -47.72 -8.18 -22.80
C ARG A 486 -46.73 -9.25 -22.40
N LEU A 487 -45.81 -9.56 -23.31
CA LEU A 487 -44.75 -10.53 -23.07
C LEU A 487 -43.67 -9.92 -22.17
N GLY A 488 -43.33 -10.63 -21.10
CA GLY A 488 -42.31 -10.23 -20.12
C GLY A 488 -41.36 -11.38 -19.77
N ASP A 489 -40.45 -11.10 -18.84
CA ASP A 489 -39.41 -12.02 -18.35
C ASP A 489 -38.35 -12.39 -19.39
N PHE A 490 -37.42 -11.45 -19.59
CA PHE A 490 -36.34 -11.55 -20.58
C PHE A 490 -35.04 -12.11 -19.98
N GLY A 491 -35.10 -12.72 -18.80
CA GLY A 491 -33.90 -13.20 -18.09
C GLY A 491 -33.09 -14.23 -18.89
N LEU A 492 -33.71 -14.97 -19.81
CA LEU A 492 -33.04 -15.95 -20.66
C LEU A 492 -32.70 -15.43 -22.07
N ALA A 493 -33.06 -14.19 -22.38
CA ALA A 493 -33.01 -13.62 -23.73
C ALA A 493 -31.58 -13.47 -24.26
N ARG A 494 -31.46 -13.44 -25.59
CA ARG A 494 -30.19 -13.28 -26.31
C ARG A 494 -30.35 -12.30 -27.48
N LEU A 495 -29.35 -11.44 -27.67
CA LEU A 495 -29.29 -10.51 -28.80
C LEU A 495 -28.23 -10.96 -29.81
N TYR A 496 -28.56 -10.82 -31.09
CA TYR A 496 -27.67 -11.08 -32.23
C TYR A 496 -27.79 -9.93 -33.23
N ASP A 497 -26.69 -9.62 -33.93
CA ASP A 497 -26.76 -8.72 -35.08
C ASP A 497 -27.48 -9.44 -36.23
N HIS A 498 -28.24 -8.69 -37.03
CA HIS A 498 -28.94 -9.23 -38.19
C HIS A 498 -27.94 -9.90 -39.17
N GLY A 499 -28.21 -11.15 -39.56
CA GLY A 499 -27.38 -11.92 -40.50
C GLY A 499 -26.21 -12.70 -39.89
N VAL A 500 -26.06 -12.72 -38.56
CA VAL A 500 -25.02 -13.52 -37.87
C VAL A 500 -25.57 -14.89 -37.44
N ASP A 501 -24.77 -15.95 -37.65
CA ASP A 501 -25.14 -17.32 -37.25
C ASP A 501 -25.22 -17.48 -35.72
N PRO A 502 -26.30 -18.08 -35.18
CA PRO A 502 -26.44 -18.33 -33.75
C PRO A 502 -25.39 -19.32 -33.23
N GLN A 503 -24.59 -18.88 -32.26
CA GLN A 503 -23.61 -19.72 -31.57
C GLN A 503 -24.27 -20.75 -30.64
N THR A 504 -23.54 -21.82 -30.31
CA THR A 504 -24.02 -22.83 -29.33
C THR A 504 -24.17 -22.20 -27.94
N THR A 505 -25.31 -22.45 -27.30
CA THR A 505 -25.64 -21.91 -25.98
C THR A 505 -26.07 -23.03 -25.03
N HIS A 506 -26.05 -22.75 -23.72
CA HIS A 506 -26.70 -23.65 -22.75
C HIS A 506 -28.19 -23.78 -23.05
N VAL A 507 -28.68 -25.02 -23.11
CA VAL A 507 -30.11 -25.33 -23.23
C VAL A 507 -30.81 -24.87 -21.94
N VAL A 508 -31.63 -23.82 -22.07
CA VAL A 508 -32.44 -23.24 -20.99
C VAL A 508 -33.82 -22.88 -21.55
N GLY A 509 -34.84 -22.92 -20.69
CA GLY A 509 -36.25 -22.66 -21.02
C GLY A 509 -37.18 -23.64 -20.28
N THR A 510 -38.49 -23.52 -20.51
CA THR A 510 -39.49 -24.32 -19.79
C THR A 510 -39.82 -25.62 -20.53
N MET A 511 -39.69 -26.77 -19.84
CA MET A 511 -40.09 -28.08 -20.39
C MET A 511 -41.55 -28.04 -20.89
N GLY A 512 -41.77 -28.57 -22.09
CA GLY A 512 -43.05 -28.49 -22.81
C GLY A 512 -43.11 -27.36 -23.85
N TYR A 513 -42.25 -26.35 -23.75
CA TYR A 513 -42.12 -25.24 -24.72
C TYR A 513 -40.78 -25.28 -25.48
N LEU A 514 -39.86 -26.18 -25.11
CA LEU A 514 -38.56 -26.31 -25.75
C LEU A 514 -38.68 -26.96 -27.13
N ALA A 515 -38.16 -26.29 -28.15
CA ALA A 515 -38.08 -26.82 -29.50
C ALA A 515 -37.11 -28.02 -29.58
N PRO A 516 -37.42 -29.09 -30.34
CA PRO A 516 -36.59 -30.29 -30.41
C PRO A 516 -35.13 -30.03 -30.81
N GLU A 517 -34.90 -29.13 -31.77
CA GLU A 517 -33.58 -28.77 -32.26
C GLU A 517 -32.74 -27.98 -31.25
N LEU A 518 -33.38 -27.23 -30.35
CA LEU A 518 -32.69 -26.52 -29.29
C LEU A 518 -32.09 -27.51 -28.28
N VAL A 519 -32.84 -28.56 -27.93
CA VAL A 519 -32.36 -29.65 -27.06
C VAL A 519 -31.20 -30.40 -27.72
N ARG A 520 -31.27 -30.62 -29.03
CA ARG A 520 -30.25 -31.36 -29.80
C ARG A 520 -28.96 -30.56 -30.03
N THR A 521 -29.06 -29.28 -30.39
CA THR A 521 -27.93 -28.50 -30.90
C THR A 521 -27.43 -27.42 -29.93
N GLY A 522 -28.22 -27.08 -28.90
CA GLY A 522 -27.96 -25.94 -28.03
C GLY A 522 -28.08 -24.58 -28.72
N ARG A 523 -28.50 -24.52 -29.99
CA ARG A 523 -28.62 -23.25 -30.75
C ARG A 523 -30.03 -22.67 -30.60
N ALA A 524 -30.13 -21.51 -29.99
CA ALA A 524 -31.37 -20.74 -29.93
C ALA A 524 -31.51 -19.88 -31.20
N THR A 525 -32.67 -19.95 -31.85
CA THR A 525 -32.98 -19.21 -33.10
C THR A 525 -34.38 -18.58 -33.00
N PRO A 526 -34.75 -17.61 -33.85
CA PRO A 526 -36.13 -17.13 -33.92
C PRO A 526 -37.16 -18.27 -34.07
N ALA A 527 -36.82 -19.32 -34.83
CA ALA A 527 -37.68 -20.50 -34.98
C ALA A 527 -37.92 -21.26 -33.67
N THR A 528 -37.01 -21.20 -32.69
CA THR A 528 -37.22 -21.79 -31.35
C THR A 528 -38.28 -21.04 -30.54
N ASP A 529 -38.35 -19.71 -30.67
CA ASP A 529 -39.42 -18.89 -30.08
C ASP A 529 -40.76 -19.11 -30.80
N VAL A 530 -40.74 -19.29 -32.14
CA VAL A 530 -41.95 -19.63 -32.91
C VAL A 530 -42.55 -20.96 -32.42
N PHE A 531 -41.72 -21.95 -32.12
CA PHE A 531 -42.19 -23.21 -31.53
C PHE A 531 -42.87 -22.99 -30.18
N ALA A 532 -42.22 -22.26 -29.28
CA ALA A 532 -42.78 -21.93 -27.97
C ALA A 532 -44.08 -21.12 -28.08
N PHE A 533 -44.16 -20.20 -29.06
CA PHE A 533 -45.38 -19.48 -29.40
C PHE A 533 -46.50 -20.42 -29.88
N GLY A 534 -46.19 -21.40 -30.73
CA GLY A 534 -47.17 -22.41 -31.16
C GLY A 534 -47.78 -23.19 -30.00
N VAL A 535 -46.93 -23.65 -29.07
CA VAL A 535 -47.38 -24.30 -27.84
C VAL A 535 -48.22 -23.35 -26.98
N PHE A 536 -47.82 -22.08 -26.87
CA PHE A 536 -48.57 -21.04 -26.15
C PHE A 536 -49.96 -20.77 -26.77
N VAL A 537 -50.11 -20.77 -28.10
CA VAL A 537 -51.42 -20.62 -28.75
C VAL A 537 -52.34 -21.79 -28.37
N LEU A 538 -51.82 -23.01 -28.44
CA LEU A 538 -52.58 -24.21 -28.04
C LEU A 538 -52.93 -24.19 -26.55
N GLU A 539 -52.00 -23.72 -25.71
CA GLU A 539 -52.21 -23.52 -24.28
C GLU A 539 -53.41 -22.60 -23.99
N VAL A 540 -53.46 -21.45 -24.66
CA VAL A 540 -54.52 -20.45 -24.52
C VAL A 540 -55.87 -20.96 -25.06
N ALA A 541 -55.86 -21.61 -26.22
CA ALA A 541 -57.08 -22.13 -26.86
C ALA A 541 -57.69 -23.29 -26.05
N CYS A 542 -56.87 -24.23 -25.59
CA CYS A 542 -57.31 -25.41 -24.87
C CYS A 542 -57.55 -25.16 -23.37
N GLY A 543 -56.97 -24.10 -22.81
CA GLY A 543 -56.98 -23.84 -21.36
C GLY A 543 -56.25 -24.93 -20.56
N ARG A 544 -55.24 -25.58 -21.14
CA ARG A 544 -54.52 -26.73 -20.58
C ARG A 544 -53.01 -26.51 -20.59
N ARG A 545 -52.34 -26.96 -19.54
CA ARG A 545 -50.86 -26.91 -19.46
C ARG A 545 -50.24 -27.84 -20.50
N PRO A 546 -49.11 -27.48 -21.14
CA PRO A 546 -48.46 -28.33 -22.13
C PRO A 546 -48.03 -29.70 -21.60
N LEU A 547 -47.64 -29.75 -20.31
CA LEU A 547 -47.36 -30.98 -19.56
C LEU A 547 -48.33 -31.06 -18.37
N GLY A 548 -49.24 -32.02 -18.41
CA GLY A 548 -50.22 -32.24 -17.33
C GLY A 548 -49.58 -32.84 -16.07
N ARG A 549 -50.05 -32.43 -14.88
CA ARG A 549 -49.84 -33.21 -13.65
C ARG A 549 -50.79 -34.40 -13.68
N VAL A 550 -50.25 -35.60 -13.52
CA VAL A 550 -51.03 -36.83 -13.44
C VAL A 550 -51.03 -37.34 -12.00
N ALA A 551 -52.18 -37.80 -11.51
CA ALA A 551 -52.22 -38.74 -10.40
C ALA A 551 -51.40 -40.01 -10.77
N PRO A 552 -50.76 -40.69 -9.81
CA PRO A 552 -49.93 -41.85 -10.13
C PRO A 552 -50.73 -42.95 -10.86
N GLY A 553 -50.28 -43.34 -12.06
CA GLY A 553 -50.81 -44.49 -12.82
C GLY A 553 -51.47 -44.22 -14.18
N VAL A 554 -51.45 -43.00 -14.72
CA VAL A 554 -51.97 -42.70 -16.09
C VAL A 554 -50.86 -42.08 -16.95
N ASP A 555 -50.80 -42.47 -18.23
CA ASP A 555 -49.80 -41.99 -19.19
C ASP A 555 -49.81 -40.46 -19.33
N GLN A 556 -48.61 -39.89 -19.46
CA GLN A 556 -48.37 -38.45 -19.53
C GLN A 556 -48.83 -37.91 -20.88
N THR A 557 -50.03 -37.34 -20.97
CA THR A 557 -50.53 -36.75 -22.23
C THR A 557 -49.88 -35.39 -22.48
N VAL A 558 -49.03 -35.30 -23.50
CA VAL A 558 -48.46 -34.04 -24.02
C VAL A 558 -49.55 -33.30 -24.80
N LEU A 559 -49.75 -32.01 -24.50
CA LEU A 559 -50.82 -31.20 -25.13
C LEU A 559 -50.74 -31.22 -26.66
N LEU A 560 -49.52 -31.12 -27.20
CA LEU A 560 -49.27 -31.11 -28.64
C LEU A 560 -49.76 -32.40 -29.31
N ASP A 561 -49.38 -33.56 -28.76
CA ASP A 561 -49.79 -34.89 -29.27
C ASP A 561 -51.33 -35.05 -29.19
N TRP A 562 -51.95 -34.55 -28.11
CA TRP A 562 -53.40 -34.62 -27.91
C TRP A 562 -54.18 -33.76 -28.92
N VAL A 563 -53.75 -32.52 -29.16
CA VAL A 563 -54.39 -31.62 -30.13
C VAL A 563 -54.22 -32.15 -31.55
N GLN A 564 -53.03 -32.64 -31.89
CA GLN A 564 -52.74 -33.18 -33.22
C GLN A 564 -53.62 -34.39 -33.56
N GLU A 565 -53.89 -35.27 -32.59
CA GLU A 565 -54.80 -36.40 -32.79
C GLU A 565 -56.26 -35.98 -33.01
N HIS A 566 -56.73 -34.93 -32.31
CA HIS A 566 -58.09 -34.39 -32.53
C HIS A 566 -58.21 -33.67 -33.87
N GLN A 567 -57.19 -32.92 -34.27
CA GLN A 567 -57.13 -32.30 -35.60
C GLN A 567 -57.24 -33.36 -36.71
N ARG A 568 -56.54 -34.50 -36.57
CA ARG A 568 -56.59 -35.62 -37.52
C ARG A 568 -57.97 -36.24 -37.65
N ARG A 569 -58.73 -36.29 -36.55
CA ARG A 569 -60.11 -36.81 -36.52
C ARG A 569 -61.15 -35.81 -37.03
N GLY A 570 -60.75 -34.62 -37.46
CA GLY A 570 -61.67 -33.53 -37.82
C GLY A 570 -62.38 -32.90 -36.61
N ALA A 571 -61.90 -33.19 -35.40
CA ALA A 571 -62.48 -32.83 -34.11
C ALA A 571 -61.67 -31.71 -33.41
N ALA A 572 -61.04 -30.82 -34.18
CA ALA A 572 -60.14 -29.79 -33.68
C ALA A 572 -60.78 -28.89 -32.61
N LEU A 573 -62.04 -28.52 -32.79
CA LEU A 573 -62.78 -27.66 -31.87
C LEU A 573 -63.08 -28.34 -30.52
N ASP A 574 -63.05 -29.67 -30.45
CA ASP A 574 -63.24 -30.42 -29.20
C ASP A 574 -62.05 -30.25 -28.25
N THR A 575 -60.93 -29.71 -28.75
CA THR A 575 -59.74 -29.42 -27.94
C THR A 575 -59.85 -28.13 -27.14
N LEU A 576 -60.78 -27.26 -27.51
CA LEU A 576 -60.95 -25.95 -26.88
C LEU A 576 -61.37 -26.08 -25.41
N ASP A 577 -61.05 -25.04 -24.65
CA ASP A 577 -61.40 -24.96 -23.24
C ASP A 577 -62.92 -25.07 -23.03
N ALA A 578 -63.34 -26.14 -22.36
CA ALA A 578 -64.75 -26.42 -22.09
C ALA A 578 -65.47 -25.28 -21.36
N ARG A 579 -64.73 -24.43 -20.61
CA ARG A 579 -65.29 -23.26 -19.91
C ARG A 579 -65.73 -22.14 -20.84
N LEU A 580 -65.37 -22.18 -22.13
CA LEU A 580 -65.90 -21.26 -23.15
C LEU A 580 -67.37 -21.57 -23.49
N CYS A 581 -67.89 -22.75 -23.14
CA CYS A 581 -69.30 -23.13 -23.31
C CYS A 581 -69.85 -22.88 -24.73
N GLY A 582 -69.04 -23.12 -25.77
CA GLY A 582 -69.43 -22.88 -27.17
C GLY A 582 -69.42 -21.42 -27.62
N LYS A 583 -69.00 -20.47 -26.77
CA LYS A 583 -68.92 -19.03 -27.09
C LYS A 583 -67.54 -18.67 -27.64
N TYR A 584 -67.31 -19.02 -28.90
CA TYR A 584 -66.12 -18.67 -29.65
C TYR A 584 -66.46 -18.48 -31.13
N ASP A 585 -65.65 -17.71 -31.84
CA ASP A 585 -65.71 -17.67 -33.29
C ASP A 585 -65.06 -18.96 -33.84
N ALA A 586 -65.82 -19.73 -34.61
CA ALA A 586 -65.37 -21.06 -35.04
C ALA A 586 -64.24 -21.00 -36.07
N ASP A 587 -64.15 -19.91 -36.86
CA ASP A 587 -63.10 -19.74 -37.87
C ASP A 587 -61.82 -19.25 -37.21
N GLU A 588 -61.89 -18.29 -36.30
CA GLU A 588 -60.75 -17.87 -35.48
C GLU A 588 -60.20 -19.03 -34.63
N ALA A 589 -61.08 -19.87 -34.06
CA ALA A 589 -60.65 -21.00 -33.24
C ALA A 589 -59.98 -22.10 -34.06
N ARG A 590 -60.51 -22.42 -35.26
CA ARG A 590 -59.85 -23.33 -36.19
C ARG A 590 -58.49 -22.78 -36.64
N LEU A 591 -58.43 -21.49 -36.93
CA LEU A 591 -57.21 -20.79 -37.28
C LEU A 591 -56.16 -20.90 -36.17
N ALA A 592 -56.53 -20.60 -34.92
CA ALA A 592 -55.63 -20.67 -33.77
C ALA A 592 -55.06 -22.09 -33.55
N VAL A 593 -55.89 -23.14 -33.65
CA VAL A 593 -55.43 -24.54 -33.51
C VAL A 593 -54.50 -24.94 -34.65
N LYS A 594 -54.87 -24.64 -35.91
CA LYS A 594 -54.03 -24.97 -37.08
C LYS A 594 -52.70 -24.20 -37.04
N LEU A 595 -52.73 -22.93 -36.65
CA LEU A 595 -51.55 -22.08 -36.50
C LEU A 595 -50.64 -22.58 -35.36
N GLY A 596 -51.22 -22.93 -34.21
CA GLY A 596 -50.48 -23.48 -33.07
C GLY A 596 -49.70 -24.74 -33.44
N LEU A 597 -50.34 -25.68 -34.16
CA LEU A 597 -49.69 -26.89 -34.68
C LEU A 597 -48.60 -26.58 -35.71
N MET A 598 -48.84 -25.63 -36.61
CA MET A 598 -47.87 -25.22 -37.64
C MET A 598 -46.62 -24.57 -37.03
N CYS A 599 -46.80 -23.67 -36.07
CA CYS A 599 -45.71 -23.05 -35.33
C CYS A 599 -44.94 -24.08 -34.48
N ALA A 600 -45.64 -25.07 -33.90
CA ALA A 600 -45.04 -26.16 -33.11
C ALA A 600 -44.54 -27.34 -33.96
N HIS A 601 -44.30 -27.17 -35.26
CA HIS A 601 -43.79 -28.23 -36.12
C HIS A 601 -42.38 -28.69 -35.68
N PRO A 602 -42.05 -30.00 -35.70
CA PRO A 602 -40.74 -30.49 -35.23
C PRO A 602 -39.54 -29.95 -36.02
N SER A 603 -39.65 -29.79 -37.33
CA SER A 603 -38.62 -29.15 -38.18
C SER A 603 -38.77 -27.62 -38.14
N PRO A 604 -37.68 -26.88 -37.85
CA PRO A 604 -37.65 -25.41 -37.86
C PRO A 604 -38.01 -24.79 -39.21
N GLU A 605 -37.58 -25.41 -40.31
CA GLU A 605 -37.73 -24.90 -41.68
C GLU A 605 -39.19 -24.91 -42.16
N ALA A 606 -40.01 -25.74 -41.53
CA ALA A 606 -41.45 -25.83 -41.80
C ALA A 606 -42.29 -24.89 -40.92
N ARG A 607 -41.67 -24.16 -39.99
CA ARG A 607 -42.37 -23.17 -39.15
C ARG A 607 -42.42 -21.82 -39.88
N PRO A 608 -43.54 -21.08 -39.79
CA PRO A 608 -43.64 -19.74 -40.36
C PRO A 608 -42.77 -18.74 -39.57
N GLY A 609 -42.31 -17.69 -40.23
CA GLY A 609 -41.73 -16.52 -39.54
C GLY A 609 -42.81 -15.74 -38.79
N MET A 610 -42.44 -14.96 -37.77
CA MET A 610 -43.42 -14.22 -36.96
C MET A 610 -44.22 -13.19 -37.78
N ARG A 611 -43.66 -12.65 -38.87
CA ARG A 611 -44.41 -11.78 -39.79
C ARG A 611 -45.58 -12.49 -40.46
N GLN A 612 -45.36 -13.73 -40.92
CA GLN A 612 -46.42 -14.55 -41.52
C GLN A 612 -47.46 -14.94 -40.47
N VAL A 613 -47.02 -15.28 -39.26
CA VAL A 613 -47.92 -15.59 -38.12
C VAL A 613 -48.87 -14.41 -37.85
N VAL A 614 -48.35 -13.18 -37.81
CA VAL A 614 -49.18 -11.99 -37.64
C VAL A 614 -50.16 -11.84 -38.81
N GLN A 615 -49.69 -11.93 -40.07
CA GLN A 615 -50.57 -11.84 -41.25
C GLN A 615 -51.72 -12.87 -41.23
N TYR A 616 -51.46 -14.11 -40.77
CA TYR A 616 -52.50 -15.12 -40.63
C TYR A 616 -53.52 -14.77 -39.54
N LEU A 617 -53.07 -14.24 -38.40
CA LEU A 617 -53.95 -13.84 -37.30
C LEU A 617 -54.78 -12.58 -37.61
N GLU A 618 -54.30 -11.72 -38.52
CA GLU A 618 -55.03 -10.50 -38.95
C GLU A 618 -55.96 -10.74 -40.14
N GLY A 619 -55.83 -11.89 -40.82
CA GLY A 619 -56.61 -12.22 -42.02
C GLY A 619 -56.03 -11.66 -43.32
N ASP A 620 -54.82 -11.10 -43.27
CA ASP A 620 -54.13 -10.48 -44.42
C ASP A 620 -53.54 -11.52 -45.39
N ALA A 621 -53.37 -12.77 -44.94
CA ALA A 621 -52.91 -13.87 -45.77
C ALA A 621 -53.66 -15.17 -45.45
N PRO A 622 -54.01 -16.01 -46.45
CA PRO A 622 -54.63 -17.30 -46.20
C PRO A 622 -53.63 -18.34 -45.66
N MET A 623 -54.11 -19.12 -44.69
CA MET A 623 -53.54 -20.37 -44.18
C MET A 623 -53.10 -21.36 -45.28
N PRO A 624 -51.83 -21.71 -45.59
CA PRO A 624 -51.58 -22.81 -46.53
C PRO A 624 -52.17 -24.15 -46.04
N ASP A 625 -52.66 -24.97 -46.96
CA ASP A 625 -53.12 -26.33 -46.68
C ASP A 625 -51.91 -27.27 -46.59
N VAL A 626 -51.45 -27.49 -45.37
CA VAL A 626 -50.33 -28.41 -45.09
C VAL A 626 -50.88 -29.80 -44.81
N ALA A 627 -50.42 -30.79 -45.58
CA ALA A 627 -50.72 -32.20 -45.31
C ALA A 627 -50.05 -32.64 -43.98
N PRO A 628 -50.72 -33.42 -43.11
CA PRO A 628 -50.14 -33.79 -41.82
C PRO A 628 -49.01 -34.82 -42.01
N SER A 629 -47.75 -34.42 -41.82
CA SER A 629 -46.63 -35.33 -41.61
C SER A 629 -46.64 -35.81 -40.16
N TYR A 630 -46.76 -37.13 -39.94
CA TYR A 630 -46.77 -37.73 -38.60
C TYR A 630 -45.33 -37.95 -38.12
N VAL A 631 -44.91 -37.18 -37.12
CA VAL A 631 -43.77 -37.56 -36.27
C VAL A 631 -44.18 -37.30 -34.82
N SER A 632 -44.40 -38.37 -34.05
CA SER A 632 -44.74 -38.26 -32.63
C SER A 632 -43.61 -37.58 -31.87
N TYR A 633 -43.93 -36.52 -31.12
CA TYR A 633 -42.97 -35.75 -30.32
C TYR A 633 -42.30 -36.65 -29.26
N SER A 634 -43.07 -37.59 -28.72
CA SER A 634 -42.66 -38.62 -27.76
C SER A 634 -41.72 -39.68 -28.38
N MET A 635 -41.89 -40.09 -29.65
CA MET A 635 -40.95 -40.98 -30.35
C MET A 635 -39.57 -40.32 -30.56
N LEU A 636 -39.53 -39.03 -30.89
CA LEU A 636 -38.27 -38.29 -31.13
C LEU A 636 -37.44 -38.11 -29.85
N ALA A 637 -38.10 -37.99 -28.69
CA ALA A 637 -37.44 -37.96 -27.38
C ALA A 637 -36.92 -39.33 -26.94
N LEU A 638 -37.61 -40.43 -27.30
CA LEU A 638 -37.20 -41.80 -27.00
C LEU A 638 -36.03 -42.30 -27.86
N MET A 639 -35.83 -41.77 -29.07
CA MET A 639 -34.66 -42.07 -29.91
C MET A 639 -33.33 -41.48 -29.39
N GLN A 640 -33.32 -40.82 -28.23
CA GLN A 640 -32.19 -40.03 -27.73
C GLN A 640 -31.67 -40.46 -26.35
N ASN A 641 -32.10 -41.63 -25.82
CA ASN A 641 -31.79 -42.04 -24.45
C ASN A 641 -30.82 -43.22 -24.28
N ASP A 642 -30.16 -43.71 -25.33
CA ASP A 642 -29.08 -44.70 -25.19
C ASP A 642 -27.71 -44.01 -25.22
N GLY A 643 -27.05 -43.98 -24.06
CA GLY A 643 -25.70 -43.47 -23.86
C GLY A 643 -24.64 -44.58 -23.81
N PHE A 644 -23.42 -44.17 -24.18
CA PHE A 644 -22.12 -44.84 -24.04
C PHE A 644 -21.76 -45.98 -25.02
N ASP A 645 -20.52 -45.84 -25.52
CA ASP A 645 -19.65 -46.69 -26.33
C ASP A 645 -20.12 -48.08 -26.79
N SER A 646 -19.71 -48.37 -28.03
CA SER A 646 -19.74 -49.64 -28.75
C SER A 646 -21.08 -49.98 -29.43
N PHE A 647 -21.20 -49.58 -30.69
CA PHE A 647 -21.43 -50.54 -31.78
C PHE A 647 -21.02 -49.89 -33.10
N ALA A 648 -19.84 -50.29 -33.58
CA ALA A 648 -19.51 -50.22 -35.00
C ALA A 648 -20.44 -51.17 -35.77
N ASN A 649 -20.76 -50.78 -37.01
CA ASN A 649 -21.47 -51.53 -38.05
C ASN A 649 -23.01 -51.58 -37.97
N VAL A 650 -23.65 -50.58 -38.57
CA VAL A 650 -24.61 -50.85 -39.66
C VAL A 650 -24.38 -49.81 -40.76
N SER A 651 -23.85 -50.28 -41.89
CA SER A 651 -23.67 -49.54 -43.14
C SER A 651 -24.99 -49.40 -43.91
N PHE A 652 -25.15 -48.36 -44.73
CA PHE A 652 -25.67 -48.39 -46.11
C PHE A 652 -25.65 -46.97 -46.75
N PRO A 653 -25.72 -46.85 -48.09
CA PRO A 653 -24.66 -46.25 -48.88
C PRO A 653 -25.00 -44.84 -49.38
N SER A 654 -23.98 -44.01 -49.63
CA SER A 654 -24.12 -42.90 -50.56
C SER A 654 -22.78 -42.64 -51.26
N THR A 655 -22.76 -43.08 -52.51
CA THR A 655 -21.90 -42.66 -53.60
C THR A 655 -21.83 -41.13 -53.65
N VAL A 656 -20.64 -40.52 -53.72
CA VAL A 656 -20.10 -39.79 -54.89
C VAL A 656 -18.69 -39.30 -54.53
N THR A 657 -17.79 -39.60 -55.45
CA THR A 657 -16.38 -39.24 -55.60
C THR A 657 -16.12 -37.73 -55.68
N SER A 658 -15.08 -37.25 -55.00
CA SER A 658 -13.86 -36.77 -55.69
C SER A 658 -12.77 -36.36 -54.70
N SER A 659 -11.61 -36.97 -54.91
CA SER A 659 -10.30 -36.83 -54.28
C SER A 659 -9.67 -35.44 -54.36
N VAL A 660 -8.96 -35.02 -53.30
CA VAL A 660 -7.50 -34.77 -53.31
C VAL A 660 -6.95 -35.07 -51.90
N SER A 661 -5.90 -35.89 -51.79
CA SER A 661 -5.18 -36.22 -50.55
C SER A 661 -3.74 -35.64 -50.58
N PRO A 662 -2.88 -35.86 -49.56
CA PRO A 662 -2.38 -34.78 -48.71
C PRO A 662 -0.84 -34.66 -48.79
N VAL A 663 -0.25 -33.67 -48.11
CA VAL A 663 1.15 -33.76 -47.69
C VAL A 663 1.22 -33.75 -46.16
N SER A 664 1.75 -34.87 -45.71
CA SER A 664 2.09 -35.40 -44.40
C SER A 664 3.05 -34.57 -43.55
N GLY A 665 2.90 -34.73 -42.23
CA GLY A 665 3.95 -34.48 -41.24
C GLY A 665 3.46 -34.67 -39.81
N GLY A 666 3.40 -35.92 -39.32
CA GLY A 666 3.15 -36.27 -37.90
C GLY A 666 4.21 -35.68 -36.96
N PHE A 667 3.99 -35.60 -35.65
CA PHE A 667 3.84 -36.74 -34.76
C PHE A 667 3.01 -36.38 -33.51
N SER A 668 1.98 -37.17 -33.24
CA SER A 668 1.40 -37.38 -31.92
C SER A 668 2.22 -38.47 -31.23
N SER A 669 2.87 -38.17 -30.11
CA SER A 669 3.37 -39.18 -29.19
C SER A 669 2.50 -39.22 -27.93
N SER A 670 1.98 -40.42 -27.71
CA SER A 670 1.27 -40.95 -26.57
C SER A 670 1.79 -40.51 -25.20
N VAL A 671 0.87 -40.04 -24.35
CA VAL A 671 1.07 -39.84 -22.91
C VAL A 671 1.23 -41.20 -22.24
N SER A 672 2.46 -41.54 -21.89
CA SER A 672 2.80 -42.64 -21.00
C SER A 672 2.97 -42.12 -19.56
N GLY A 673 2.15 -42.64 -18.64
CA GLY A 673 2.33 -42.70 -17.18
C GLY A 673 3.15 -41.59 -16.47
N LEU A 674 2.46 -40.59 -15.91
CA LEU A 674 3.05 -39.56 -15.05
C LEU A 674 3.53 -40.15 -13.71
N SER A 675 4.85 -40.35 -13.56
CA SER A 675 5.50 -40.22 -12.25
C SER A 675 5.54 -38.72 -11.90
N GLY A 676 4.67 -38.28 -10.99
CA GLY A 676 4.37 -36.86 -10.77
C GLY A 676 5.51 -36.00 -10.19
N GLY A 677 6.35 -35.41 -11.05
CA GLY A 677 7.34 -34.39 -10.67
C GLY A 677 6.75 -32.99 -10.45
N ARG A 678 7.43 -32.13 -9.68
CA ARG A 678 7.01 -30.73 -9.44
C ARG A 678 7.02 -29.89 -10.72
N ILE A 679 6.08 -28.97 -10.87
CA ILE A 679 5.97 -28.01 -11.98
C ILE A 679 6.30 -26.61 -11.48
N ALA A 680 7.30 -25.97 -12.10
CA ALA A 680 7.71 -24.60 -11.80
C ALA A 680 7.49 -23.67 -12.98
N LEU A 681 7.02 -22.46 -12.72
CA LEU A 681 6.87 -21.40 -13.70
C LEU A 681 7.80 -20.24 -13.34
N VAL A 682 8.61 -19.78 -14.31
CA VAL A 682 9.58 -18.70 -14.09
C VAL A 682 9.28 -17.54 -15.04
N THR A 683 8.94 -16.37 -14.47
CA THR A 683 8.70 -15.16 -15.26
C THR A 683 10.01 -14.52 -15.75
N GLY A 684 10.04 -14.08 -17.00
CA GLY A 684 11.26 -13.50 -17.59
C GLY A 684 12.41 -14.53 -17.68
N GLY A 685 12.07 -15.79 -17.96
CA GLY A 685 12.99 -16.92 -17.95
C GLY A 685 13.88 -17.03 -19.19
N ASN A 686 13.83 -16.11 -20.16
CA ASN A 686 14.61 -16.20 -21.39
C ASN A 686 16.03 -15.62 -21.32
N LYS A 687 16.39 -14.92 -20.24
CA LYS A 687 17.73 -14.34 -20.07
C LYS A 687 18.11 -14.17 -18.61
N GLY A 688 19.40 -13.90 -18.36
CA GLY A 688 19.92 -13.51 -17.05
C GLY A 688 19.63 -14.55 -15.96
N ILE A 689 19.27 -14.07 -14.77
CA ILE A 689 18.98 -14.90 -13.58
C ILE A 689 17.81 -15.86 -13.84
N GLY A 690 16.79 -15.42 -14.58
CA GLY A 690 15.61 -16.24 -14.88
C GLY A 690 15.94 -17.49 -15.69
N LEU A 691 16.74 -17.34 -16.76
CA LEU A 691 17.18 -18.46 -17.58
C LEU A 691 18.03 -19.47 -16.79
N GLU A 692 18.93 -18.96 -15.97
CA GLU A 692 19.80 -19.79 -15.15
C GLU A 692 19.02 -20.49 -14.03
N THR A 693 17.98 -19.85 -13.50
CA THR A 693 17.01 -20.48 -12.58
C THR A 693 16.26 -21.62 -13.26
N CYS A 694 15.78 -21.43 -14.50
CA CYS A 694 15.15 -22.50 -15.29
C CYS A 694 16.11 -23.69 -15.46
N ARG A 695 17.36 -23.43 -15.85
CA ARG A 695 18.39 -24.47 -16.04
C ARG A 695 18.64 -25.27 -14.75
N GLN A 696 18.76 -24.58 -13.62
CA GLN A 696 19.05 -25.20 -12.32
C GLN A 696 17.86 -25.94 -11.70
N LEU A 697 16.62 -25.55 -12.02
CA LEU A 697 15.42 -26.31 -11.64
C LEU A 697 15.28 -27.57 -12.49
N ALA A 698 15.45 -27.43 -13.81
CA ALA A 698 15.45 -28.56 -14.73
C ALA A 698 16.55 -29.58 -14.41
N SER A 699 17.74 -29.12 -13.99
CA SER A 699 18.82 -30.02 -13.53
C SER A 699 18.47 -30.80 -12.25
N ARG A 700 17.43 -30.39 -11.52
CA ARG A 700 16.91 -31.06 -10.32
C ARG A 700 15.62 -31.84 -10.59
N GLY A 701 15.28 -32.07 -11.86
CA GLY A 701 14.11 -32.87 -12.26
C GLY A 701 12.76 -32.15 -12.09
N VAL A 702 12.77 -30.83 -11.97
CA VAL A 702 11.54 -30.01 -11.96
C VAL A 702 11.14 -29.73 -13.40
N ARG A 703 9.84 -29.87 -13.71
CA ARG A 703 9.27 -29.50 -15.01
C ARG A 703 9.12 -27.98 -15.06
N VAL A 704 9.73 -27.33 -16.04
CA VAL A 704 9.84 -25.85 -16.04
C VAL A 704 9.04 -25.23 -17.17
N VAL A 705 8.13 -24.32 -16.84
CA VAL A 705 7.49 -23.39 -17.78
C VAL A 705 8.30 -22.08 -17.78
N LEU A 706 9.07 -21.88 -18.85
CA LEU A 706 9.86 -20.69 -19.10
C LEU A 706 8.99 -19.68 -19.84
N THR A 707 8.91 -18.44 -19.34
CA THR A 707 8.12 -17.40 -20.00
C THR A 707 8.93 -16.20 -20.45
N ALA A 708 8.49 -15.58 -21.55
CA ALA A 708 9.09 -14.39 -22.13
C ALA A 708 8.09 -13.58 -22.95
N ARG A 709 8.31 -12.27 -23.08
CA ARG A 709 7.49 -11.41 -23.96
C ARG A 709 7.67 -11.73 -25.44
N ASN A 710 8.91 -12.00 -25.85
CA ASN A 710 9.24 -12.32 -27.23
C ASN A 710 9.35 -13.84 -27.38
N GLU A 711 8.50 -14.39 -28.25
CA GLU A 711 8.40 -15.82 -28.51
C GLU A 711 9.69 -16.44 -29.04
N ALA A 712 10.31 -15.82 -30.05
CA ALA A 712 11.56 -16.33 -30.64
C ALA A 712 12.67 -16.46 -29.59
N ARG A 713 12.86 -15.44 -28.74
CA ARG A 713 13.84 -15.48 -27.64
C ARG A 713 13.49 -16.51 -26.57
N GLY A 714 12.20 -16.77 -26.36
CA GLY A 714 11.72 -17.77 -25.43
C GLY A 714 11.99 -19.19 -25.89
N LEU A 715 11.68 -19.49 -27.15
CA LEU A 715 11.97 -20.77 -27.80
C LEU A 715 13.48 -21.04 -27.85
N GLU A 716 14.29 -20.04 -28.22
CA GLU A 716 15.76 -20.16 -28.18
C GLU A 716 16.27 -20.50 -26.76
N ALA A 717 15.69 -19.89 -25.74
CA ALA A 717 16.05 -20.15 -24.35
C ALA A 717 15.69 -21.58 -23.91
N VAL A 718 14.55 -22.12 -24.35
CA VAL A 718 14.17 -23.53 -24.11
C VAL A 718 15.19 -24.48 -24.72
N GLU A 719 15.58 -24.25 -25.98
CA GLU A 719 16.57 -25.09 -26.65
C GLU A 719 17.93 -25.02 -25.96
N ARG A 720 18.36 -23.85 -25.48
CA ARG A 720 19.61 -23.74 -24.68
C ARG A 720 19.57 -24.58 -23.41
N VAL A 721 18.43 -24.64 -22.71
CA VAL A 721 18.31 -25.47 -21.50
C VAL A 721 18.29 -26.97 -21.85
N ARG A 722 17.58 -27.37 -22.91
CA ARG A 722 17.54 -28.76 -23.40
C ARG A 722 18.90 -29.24 -23.91
N CYS A 723 19.65 -28.40 -24.63
CA CYS A 723 21.01 -28.73 -25.09
C CYS A 723 21.98 -28.96 -23.92
N ALA A 724 21.82 -28.23 -22.82
CA ALA A 724 22.62 -28.45 -21.61
C ALA A 724 22.26 -29.76 -20.89
N ARG A 725 21.03 -30.26 -21.07
CA ARG A 725 20.52 -31.49 -20.45
C ARG A 725 19.38 -32.08 -21.27
N GLY A 726 19.67 -33.10 -22.09
CA GLY A 726 18.75 -33.62 -23.12
C GLY A 726 17.43 -34.22 -22.62
N ASP A 727 17.34 -34.59 -21.33
CA ASP A 727 16.13 -35.10 -20.66
C ASP A 727 15.34 -33.99 -19.93
N ALA A 728 15.70 -32.71 -20.08
CA ALA A 728 15.03 -31.62 -19.39
C ALA A 728 13.62 -31.33 -19.93
N GLU A 729 12.60 -31.54 -19.09
CA GLU A 729 11.21 -31.15 -19.36
C GLU A 729 10.99 -29.64 -19.19
N VAL A 730 11.33 -28.89 -20.24
CA VAL A 730 11.15 -27.43 -20.30
C VAL A 730 10.15 -27.06 -21.40
N TYR A 731 9.20 -26.21 -21.06
CA TYR A 731 8.12 -25.71 -21.91
C TYR A 731 8.23 -24.19 -22.04
N PHE A 732 7.87 -23.66 -23.21
CA PHE A 732 7.76 -22.23 -23.42
C PHE A 732 6.30 -21.78 -23.39
N HIS A 733 6.02 -20.63 -22.79
CA HIS A 733 4.78 -19.90 -23.02
C HIS A 733 5.04 -18.38 -23.04
N GLN A 734 4.40 -17.67 -23.97
CA GLN A 734 4.53 -16.22 -24.04
C GLN A 734 3.90 -15.55 -22.82
N LEU A 735 4.59 -14.57 -22.23
CA LEU A 735 4.07 -13.78 -21.12
C LEU A 735 4.54 -12.34 -21.20
N ASP A 736 3.60 -11.41 -21.31
CA ASP A 736 3.78 -10.04 -20.82
C ASP A 736 3.16 -9.92 -19.43
N VAL A 737 4.01 -9.72 -18.43
CA VAL A 737 3.58 -9.60 -17.02
C VAL A 737 2.72 -8.35 -16.78
N THR A 738 2.65 -7.42 -17.73
CA THR A 738 1.82 -6.22 -17.64
C THR A 738 0.48 -6.33 -18.38
N ASP A 739 0.21 -7.46 -19.06
CA ASP A 739 -1.03 -7.72 -19.79
C ASP A 739 -1.90 -8.79 -19.09
N PRO A 740 -3.06 -8.42 -18.53
CA PRO A 740 -3.99 -9.37 -17.90
C PRO A 740 -4.43 -10.51 -18.82
N CYS A 741 -4.61 -10.25 -20.11
CA CYS A 741 -5.00 -11.27 -21.08
C CYS A 741 -3.85 -12.27 -21.28
N SER A 742 -2.60 -11.81 -21.29
CA SER A 742 -1.43 -12.68 -21.36
C SER A 742 -1.29 -13.57 -20.12
N ALA A 743 -1.55 -13.03 -18.93
CA ALA A 743 -1.52 -13.81 -17.69
C ALA A 743 -2.65 -14.85 -17.63
N ALA A 744 -3.85 -14.49 -18.11
CA ALA A 744 -5.00 -15.41 -18.19
C ALA A 744 -4.71 -16.58 -19.14
N ARG A 745 -4.20 -16.32 -20.36
CA ARG A 745 -3.80 -17.37 -21.31
C ARG A 745 -2.74 -18.31 -20.72
N LEU A 746 -1.78 -17.76 -19.97
CA LEU A 746 -0.78 -18.56 -19.28
C LEU A 746 -1.41 -19.47 -18.21
N ALA A 747 -2.39 -18.97 -17.45
CA ALA A 747 -3.10 -19.78 -16.47
C ALA A 747 -3.92 -20.90 -17.15
N ASP A 748 -4.60 -20.60 -18.26
CA ASP A 748 -5.30 -21.61 -19.06
C ASP A 748 -4.34 -22.69 -19.57
N PHE A 749 -3.19 -22.29 -20.12
CA PHE A 749 -2.15 -23.22 -20.55
C PHE A 749 -1.67 -24.14 -19.41
N VAL A 750 -1.37 -23.58 -18.23
CA VAL A 750 -0.88 -24.39 -17.10
C VAL A 750 -1.96 -25.34 -16.61
N ARG A 751 -3.22 -24.89 -16.55
CA ARG A 751 -4.37 -25.74 -16.19
C ARG A 751 -4.53 -26.89 -17.17
N ASP A 752 -4.51 -26.60 -18.46
CA ASP A 752 -4.84 -27.58 -19.50
C ASP A 752 -3.68 -28.58 -19.71
N GLN A 753 -2.42 -28.14 -19.56
CA GLN A 753 -1.25 -29.01 -19.70
C GLN A 753 -0.90 -29.80 -18.44
N PHE A 754 -1.05 -29.19 -17.25
CA PHE A 754 -0.51 -29.75 -16.01
C PHE A 754 -1.56 -29.95 -14.90
N GLY A 755 -2.74 -29.33 -15.01
CA GLY A 755 -3.82 -29.40 -14.02
C GLY A 755 -3.56 -28.65 -12.70
N ARG A 756 -2.30 -28.30 -12.40
CA ARG A 756 -1.87 -27.58 -11.19
C ARG A 756 -0.55 -26.85 -11.43
N LEU A 757 -0.15 -26.00 -10.49
CA LEU A 757 1.18 -25.39 -10.43
C LEU A 757 1.78 -25.61 -9.04
N ASP A 758 3.04 -26.04 -8.95
CA ASP A 758 3.69 -26.26 -7.65
C ASP A 758 4.56 -25.07 -7.23
N ILE A 759 5.22 -24.40 -8.17
CA ILE A 759 6.16 -23.31 -7.89
C ILE A 759 5.94 -22.17 -8.87
N LEU A 760 5.71 -20.95 -8.38
CA LEU A 760 5.77 -19.71 -9.15
C LEU A 760 7.01 -18.90 -8.75
N ILE A 761 7.86 -18.55 -9.70
CA ILE A 761 9.01 -17.64 -9.49
C ILE A 761 8.76 -16.34 -10.26
N ASN A 762 8.44 -15.29 -9.52
CA ASN A 762 8.29 -13.94 -10.03
C ASN A 762 9.68 -13.29 -10.15
N ASN A 763 10.33 -13.49 -11.30
CA ASN A 763 11.68 -13.00 -11.61
C ASN A 763 11.70 -11.81 -12.59
N ALA A 764 10.66 -11.64 -13.42
CA ALA A 764 10.59 -10.54 -14.37
C ALA A 764 10.76 -9.18 -13.68
N GLY A 765 11.65 -8.33 -14.20
CA GLY A 765 11.81 -6.98 -13.69
C GLY A 765 12.74 -6.09 -14.52
N ILE A 766 12.66 -4.79 -14.24
CA ILE A 766 13.45 -3.72 -14.84
C ILE A 766 14.03 -2.79 -13.76
N SER A 767 15.07 -2.01 -14.09
CA SER A 767 15.72 -1.08 -13.14
C SER A 767 14.94 0.21 -12.88
N GLY A 768 14.09 0.64 -13.80
CA GLY A 768 13.34 1.90 -13.66
C GLY A 768 14.20 3.16 -13.77
N VAL A 769 15.34 3.09 -14.46
CA VAL A 769 16.24 4.23 -14.70
C VAL A 769 16.70 4.27 -16.15
N HIS A 770 16.86 5.48 -16.68
CA HIS A 770 17.38 5.76 -18.00
C HIS A 770 18.88 5.59 -18.00
N ARG A 771 19.38 4.93 -19.03
CA ARG A 771 20.82 4.70 -19.20
C ARG A 771 21.22 5.07 -20.60
N ASP A 772 22.24 5.91 -20.70
CA ASP A 772 22.87 6.23 -21.97
C ASP A 772 23.57 4.95 -22.51
N PRO A 773 23.16 4.46 -23.71
CA PRO A 773 23.76 3.27 -24.32
C PRO A 773 25.25 3.44 -24.64
N VAL A 774 25.69 4.66 -24.97
CA VAL A 774 27.08 4.98 -25.32
C VAL A 774 27.94 4.90 -24.07
N LEU A 775 27.45 5.47 -22.97
CA LEU A 775 28.13 5.42 -21.68
C LEU A 775 28.22 3.99 -21.16
N SER A 776 27.14 3.21 -21.29
CA SER A 776 27.04 1.80 -20.86
C SER A 776 28.04 0.87 -21.56
N ALA A 777 28.37 1.14 -22.84
CA ALA A 777 29.36 0.38 -23.60
C ALA A 777 30.80 0.72 -23.19
N ALA A 778 31.06 1.98 -22.80
CA ALA A 778 32.37 2.48 -22.39
C ALA A 778 32.80 2.08 -20.96
N VAL A 779 31.89 1.47 -20.17
CA VAL A 779 32.13 1.07 -18.77
C VAL A 779 33.02 -0.16 -18.64
N LYS A 780 33.05 -1.05 -19.64
CA LYS A 780 33.77 -2.33 -19.54
C LYS A 780 35.26 -2.18 -19.19
N ASP A 781 35.90 -1.10 -19.64
CA ASP A 781 37.33 -0.86 -19.42
C ASP A 781 37.63 -0.01 -18.17
N LYS A 782 36.61 0.62 -17.54
CA LYS A 782 36.76 1.48 -16.35
C LYS A 782 36.46 0.79 -15.02
N VAL A 783 35.87 -0.41 -15.04
CA VAL A 783 35.36 -1.10 -13.83
C VAL A 783 36.38 -2.05 -13.20
N ASP A 784 37.46 -2.38 -13.92
CA ASP A 784 38.57 -3.14 -13.35
C ASP A 784 39.32 -2.27 -12.33
N GLY A 785 39.22 -2.67 -11.06
CA GLY A 785 39.80 -1.96 -9.91
C GLY A 785 38.78 -1.27 -8.99
N MET A 786 37.51 -1.10 -9.41
CA MET A 786 36.48 -0.50 -8.55
C MET A 786 35.87 -1.53 -7.59
N ASP A 787 35.74 -1.16 -6.32
CA ASP A 787 34.98 -1.94 -5.33
C ASP A 787 33.45 -1.85 -5.54
N VAL A 788 32.68 -2.62 -4.78
CA VAL A 788 31.21 -2.67 -4.92
C VAL A 788 30.55 -1.32 -4.66
N ASN A 789 31.02 -0.57 -3.67
CA ASN A 789 30.44 0.73 -3.31
C ASN A 789 30.75 1.75 -4.40
N GLN A 790 31.97 1.78 -4.91
CA GLN A 790 32.38 2.64 -6.03
C GLN A 790 31.55 2.35 -7.30
N ARG A 791 31.27 1.07 -7.59
CA ARG A 791 30.41 0.69 -8.73
C ARG A 791 28.96 1.16 -8.52
N VAL A 792 28.44 1.08 -7.31
CA VAL A 792 27.08 1.53 -6.97
C VAL A 792 26.97 3.06 -7.04
N GLU A 793 27.96 3.79 -6.53
CA GLU A 793 28.03 5.25 -6.65
C GLU A 793 28.14 5.70 -8.10
N TRP A 794 29.01 5.03 -8.89
CA TRP A 794 29.12 5.32 -10.31
C TRP A 794 27.78 5.10 -11.03
N MET A 795 27.06 4.01 -10.73
CA MET A 795 25.72 3.79 -11.29
C MET A 795 24.74 4.90 -10.91
N LYS A 796 24.82 5.41 -9.68
CA LYS A 796 23.97 6.50 -9.18
C LYS A 796 24.24 7.80 -9.93
N GLU A 797 25.50 8.13 -10.21
CA GLU A 797 25.88 9.35 -10.94
C GLU A 797 25.54 9.29 -12.42
N ASN A 798 25.49 8.09 -13.00
CA ASN A 798 25.37 7.87 -14.44
C ASN A 798 24.02 7.26 -14.87
N SER A 799 23.05 7.18 -13.96
CA SER A 799 21.67 6.79 -14.26
C SER A 799 20.74 7.96 -14.02
N LYS A 800 19.84 8.24 -14.97
CA LYS A 800 18.83 9.29 -14.80
C LYS A 800 17.51 8.65 -14.42
N GLU A 801 16.87 9.13 -13.37
CA GLU A 801 15.53 8.68 -12.99
C GLU A 801 14.49 9.59 -13.66
N THR A 802 13.54 9.01 -14.40
CA THR A 802 12.42 9.72 -15.00
C THR A 802 11.09 9.20 -14.47
N TYR A 803 10.05 10.03 -14.53
CA TYR A 803 8.72 9.64 -14.05
C TYR A 803 8.16 8.46 -14.84
N GLU A 804 8.35 8.45 -16.16
CA GLU A 804 7.90 7.38 -17.06
C GLU A 804 8.56 6.04 -16.71
N GLU A 805 9.85 6.06 -16.39
CA GLU A 805 10.59 4.86 -15.98
C GLU A 805 10.22 4.41 -14.58
N ALA A 806 9.92 5.33 -13.67
CA ALA A 806 9.37 5.00 -12.35
C ALA A 806 8.01 4.29 -12.46
N VAL A 807 7.11 4.81 -13.31
CA VAL A 807 5.81 4.19 -13.60
C VAL A 807 6.00 2.80 -14.22
N GLN A 808 6.88 2.67 -15.21
CA GLN A 808 7.12 1.37 -15.86
C GLN A 808 7.76 0.35 -14.91
N CYS A 809 8.64 0.80 -14.01
CA CYS A 809 9.25 -0.02 -12.96
C CYS A 809 8.19 -0.59 -12.03
N MET A 810 7.27 0.26 -11.58
CA MET A 810 6.16 -0.15 -10.72
C MET A 810 5.20 -1.11 -11.42
N LYS A 811 4.80 -0.79 -12.66
CA LYS A 811 3.95 -1.67 -13.49
C LYS A 811 4.55 -3.07 -13.67
N THR A 812 5.86 -3.15 -13.92
CA THR A 812 6.52 -4.43 -14.22
C THR A 812 6.85 -5.21 -12.96
N ASN A 813 7.50 -4.57 -11.97
CA ASN A 813 8.13 -5.26 -10.85
C ASN A 813 7.17 -5.55 -9.68
N TYR A 814 6.12 -4.74 -9.49
CA TYR A 814 5.08 -4.99 -8.48
C TYR A 814 3.77 -5.45 -9.10
N TYR A 815 3.12 -4.58 -9.90
CA TYR A 815 1.79 -4.89 -10.43
C TYR A 815 1.81 -6.11 -11.35
N GLY A 816 2.87 -6.29 -12.14
CA GLY A 816 3.01 -7.48 -12.96
C GLY A 816 3.24 -8.76 -12.16
N ALA A 817 4.02 -8.71 -11.08
CA ALA A 817 4.16 -9.85 -10.16
C ALA A 817 2.84 -10.17 -9.45
N LYS A 818 2.09 -9.14 -9.02
CA LYS A 818 0.75 -9.27 -8.43
C LYS A 818 -0.24 -9.92 -9.40
N LEU A 819 -0.34 -9.38 -10.61
CA LEU A 819 -1.24 -9.87 -11.67
C LEU A 819 -0.99 -11.34 -12.02
N VAL A 820 0.28 -11.72 -12.24
CA VAL A 820 0.64 -13.13 -12.54
C VAL A 820 0.35 -14.03 -11.35
N THR A 821 0.62 -13.55 -10.14
CA THR A 821 0.31 -14.30 -8.91
C THR A 821 -1.19 -14.54 -8.77
N GLU A 822 -2.02 -13.52 -8.95
CA GLU A 822 -3.48 -13.63 -8.87
C GLU A 822 -4.05 -14.59 -9.92
N ALA A 823 -3.54 -14.52 -11.16
CA ALA A 823 -3.97 -15.42 -12.24
C ALA A 823 -3.64 -16.89 -11.97
N LEU A 824 -2.48 -17.17 -11.37
CA LEU A 824 -1.98 -18.53 -11.12
C LEU A 824 -2.34 -19.08 -9.73
N LEU A 825 -2.80 -18.23 -8.81
CA LEU A 825 -3.12 -18.61 -7.44
C LEU A 825 -4.10 -19.79 -7.34
N PRO A 826 -5.19 -19.88 -8.14
CA PRO A 826 -6.08 -21.04 -8.08
C PRO A 826 -5.35 -22.36 -8.38
N LEU A 827 -4.37 -22.36 -9.30
CA LEU A 827 -3.60 -23.54 -9.66
C LEU A 827 -2.53 -23.89 -8.62
N LEU A 828 -1.97 -22.86 -7.96
CA LEU A 828 -1.05 -23.04 -6.83
C LEU A 828 -1.76 -23.67 -5.61
N GLN A 829 -3.03 -23.31 -5.37
CA GLN A 829 -3.83 -23.89 -4.28
C GLN A 829 -4.23 -25.35 -4.52
N LEU A 830 -4.17 -25.84 -5.76
CA LEU A 830 -4.36 -27.26 -6.08
C LEU A 830 -3.13 -28.12 -5.77
N SER A 831 -1.96 -27.50 -5.54
CA SER A 831 -0.76 -28.20 -5.13
C SER A 831 -0.74 -28.41 -3.60
N SER A 832 -0.39 -29.62 -3.16
CA SER A 832 -0.10 -29.90 -1.74
C SER A 832 1.19 -29.24 -1.25
N SER A 833 1.95 -28.63 -2.17
CA SER A 833 3.31 -28.13 -1.96
C SER A 833 3.48 -26.79 -2.71
N GLY A 834 2.43 -25.97 -2.76
CA GLY A 834 2.39 -24.73 -3.53
C GLY A 834 3.34 -23.65 -2.99
N ARG A 835 4.14 -23.04 -3.87
CA ARG A 835 5.16 -22.04 -3.52
C ARG A 835 5.09 -20.81 -4.42
N ILE A 836 5.32 -19.63 -3.83
CA ILE A 836 5.53 -18.38 -4.55
C ILE A 836 6.88 -17.80 -4.11
N VAL A 837 7.76 -17.54 -5.07
CA VAL A 837 9.09 -16.99 -4.86
C VAL A 837 9.18 -15.65 -5.58
N ASN A 838 9.23 -14.56 -4.80
CA ASN A 838 9.36 -13.21 -5.34
C ASN A 838 10.84 -12.80 -5.36
N VAL A 839 11.41 -12.62 -6.56
CA VAL A 839 12.81 -12.16 -6.71
C VAL A 839 12.85 -10.65 -6.44
N SER A 840 13.29 -10.30 -5.23
CA SER A 840 13.42 -8.95 -4.71
C SER A 840 14.84 -8.40 -4.90
N SER A 841 15.33 -7.57 -3.97
CA SER A 841 16.68 -7.01 -3.94
C SER A 841 17.05 -6.59 -2.52
N GLY A 842 18.34 -6.45 -2.22
CA GLY A 842 18.82 -5.78 -1.01
C GLY A 842 18.42 -4.30 -0.95
N PHE A 843 18.10 -3.70 -2.10
CA PHE A 843 17.52 -2.36 -2.20
C PHE A 843 16.05 -2.28 -1.77
N GLY A 844 15.37 -3.41 -1.59
CA GLY A 844 14.02 -3.47 -1.04
C GLY A 844 13.97 -3.54 0.49
N LEU A 845 15.13 -3.50 1.18
CA LEU A 845 15.19 -3.51 2.64
C LEU A 845 14.81 -2.14 3.23
N LEU A 846 14.16 -2.16 4.39
CA LEU A 846 13.58 -0.96 5.00
C LEU A 846 14.65 0.02 5.49
N ARG A 847 15.88 -0.41 5.79
CA ARG A 847 17.01 0.51 6.04
C ARG A 847 17.28 1.54 4.93
N ASN A 848 16.76 1.32 3.72
CA ASN A 848 16.91 2.27 2.62
C ASN A 848 15.88 3.42 2.66
N PHE A 849 14.88 3.39 3.55
CA PHE A 849 13.90 4.45 3.73
C PHE A 849 14.38 5.48 4.75
N ASN A 850 14.35 6.75 4.37
CA ASN A 850 14.81 7.83 5.23
C ASN A 850 13.77 8.19 6.32
N SER A 851 12.47 8.04 6.01
CA SER A 851 11.38 8.28 6.97
C SER A 851 11.15 7.09 7.90
N GLU A 852 11.19 7.34 9.21
CA GLU A 852 10.80 6.36 10.25
C GLU A 852 9.32 5.95 10.12
N ASP A 853 8.44 6.88 9.75
CA ASP A 853 7.00 6.60 9.63
C ASP A 853 6.71 5.67 8.46
N LEU A 854 7.35 5.90 7.30
CA LEU A 854 7.23 5.01 6.15
C LEU A 854 7.82 3.62 6.47
N ARG A 855 8.95 3.56 7.19
CA ARG A 855 9.54 2.29 7.63
C ARG A 855 8.56 1.48 8.48
N LYS A 856 8.00 2.11 9.52
CA LYS A 856 7.02 1.46 10.41
C LYS A 856 5.79 0.99 9.65
N GLU A 857 5.34 1.78 8.67
CA GLU A 857 4.16 1.43 7.88
C GLU A 857 4.39 0.19 6.99
N PHE A 858 5.55 0.09 6.33
CA PHE A 858 5.92 -1.13 5.58
C PHE A 858 6.26 -2.33 6.50
N GLU A 859 6.67 -2.07 7.75
CA GLU A 859 7.01 -3.09 8.72
C GLU A 859 5.77 -3.73 9.38
N ASP A 860 4.71 -2.94 9.62
CA ASP A 860 3.46 -3.30 10.29
C ASP A 860 2.52 -4.13 9.40
N ILE A 861 2.94 -5.36 9.09
CA ILE A 861 2.16 -6.31 8.28
C ILE A 861 0.87 -6.76 8.94
N ASP A 862 0.74 -6.57 10.26
CA ASP A 862 -0.50 -6.95 10.91
C ASP A 862 -1.66 -6.04 10.50
N ASN A 863 -1.37 -4.78 10.20
CA ASN A 863 -2.34 -3.79 9.76
C ASN A 863 -2.21 -3.41 8.27
N LEU A 864 -1.06 -3.67 7.63
CA LEU A 864 -0.85 -3.31 6.23
C LEU A 864 -1.72 -4.18 5.30
N THR A 865 -2.50 -3.51 4.44
CA THR A 865 -3.39 -4.16 3.45
C THR A 865 -2.86 -3.98 2.04
N GLU A 866 -3.30 -4.82 1.10
CA GLU A 866 -2.94 -4.68 -0.33
C GLU A 866 -3.35 -3.29 -0.86
N SER A 867 -4.56 -2.82 -0.50
CA SER A 867 -5.05 -1.49 -0.88
C SER A 867 -4.19 -0.37 -0.30
N ARG A 868 -3.76 -0.49 0.96
CA ARG A 868 -2.91 0.54 1.58
C ARG A 868 -1.52 0.56 0.95
N LEU A 869 -0.99 -0.61 0.60
CA LEU A 869 0.28 -0.72 -0.10
C LEU A 869 0.22 -0.09 -1.50
N GLU A 870 -0.90 -0.24 -2.21
CA GLU A 870 -1.18 0.42 -3.49
C GLU A 870 -1.27 1.94 -3.34
N GLU A 871 -1.96 2.44 -2.31
CA GLU A 871 -2.00 3.89 -2.00
C GLU A 871 -0.61 4.47 -1.72
N LEU A 872 0.27 3.72 -1.03
CA LEU A 872 1.64 4.16 -0.74
C LEU A 872 2.49 4.25 -2.02
N MET A 873 2.29 3.32 -2.94
CA MET A 873 2.94 3.34 -4.25
C MET A 873 2.44 4.51 -5.11
N ASP A 874 1.13 4.78 -5.13
CA ASP A 874 0.57 5.92 -5.84
C ASP A 874 1.10 7.24 -5.25
N LYS A 875 1.14 7.35 -3.93
CA LYS A 875 1.74 8.48 -3.22
C LYS A 875 3.22 8.66 -3.58
N PHE A 876 4.00 7.58 -3.68
CA PHE A 876 5.38 7.66 -4.12
C PHE A 876 5.48 8.24 -5.54
N LEU A 877 4.63 7.81 -6.48
CA LEU A 877 4.63 8.36 -7.84
C LEU A 877 4.23 9.85 -7.87
N GLU A 878 3.26 10.25 -7.06
CA GLU A 878 2.88 11.66 -6.88
C GLU A 878 4.06 12.49 -6.36
N ASP A 879 4.72 12.01 -5.30
CA ASP A 879 5.90 12.65 -4.71
C ASP A 879 7.08 12.66 -5.70
N PHE A 880 7.25 11.62 -6.51
CA PHE A 880 8.24 11.56 -7.57
C PHE A 880 7.98 12.63 -8.63
N LYS A 881 6.74 12.76 -9.09
CA LYS A 881 6.33 13.77 -10.07
C LYS A 881 6.46 15.19 -9.53
N ALA A 882 6.22 15.38 -8.23
CA ALA A 882 6.33 16.66 -7.55
C ALA A 882 7.77 17.02 -7.11
N ASN A 883 8.74 16.13 -7.34
CA ASN A 883 10.12 16.27 -6.85
C ASN A 883 10.22 16.38 -5.31
N LEU A 884 9.38 15.62 -4.59
CA LEU A 884 9.28 15.59 -3.13
C LEU A 884 9.80 14.27 -2.51
N VAL A 885 10.40 13.39 -3.31
CA VAL A 885 10.92 12.06 -2.87
C VAL A 885 11.79 12.18 -1.62
N GLU A 886 12.82 13.04 -1.66
CA GLU A 886 13.73 13.24 -0.54
C GLU A 886 13.04 13.92 0.65
N ALA A 887 12.27 14.97 0.38
CA ALA A 887 11.59 15.76 1.41
C ALA A 887 10.57 14.93 2.21
N HIS A 888 9.91 13.97 1.57
CA HIS A 888 8.95 13.06 2.21
C HIS A 888 9.61 11.76 2.74
N GLY A 889 10.94 11.69 2.67
CA GLY A 889 11.73 10.61 3.27
C GLY A 889 11.62 9.26 2.55
N TRP A 890 11.25 9.27 1.26
CA TRP A 890 11.38 8.09 0.42
C TRP A 890 12.86 7.75 0.19
N PRO A 891 13.19 6.50 -0.19
CA PRO A 891 14.54 6.11 -0.57
C PRO A 891 15.08 6.99 -1.70
N THR A 892 16.26 7.58 -1.51
CA THR A 892 16.95 8.39 -2.51
C THR A 892 18.29 7.76 -2.91
N GLY A 893 19.06 8.46 -3.75
CA GLY A 893 20.41 8.04 -4.11
C GLY A 893 20.47 7.03 -5.25
N GLY A 894 19.71 7.28 -6.31
CA GLY A 894 19.68 6.46 -7.52
C GLY A 894 18.76 5.24 -7.40
N SER A 895 17.95 5.00 -8.44
CA SER A 895 16.97 3.90 -8.52
C SER A 895 15.93 3.92 -7.38
N SER A 896 15.45 5.11 -7.01
CA SER A 896 14.45 5.37 -5.99
C SER A 896 13.18 4.55 -6.23
N ALA A 897 12.66 4.54 -7.47
CA ALA A 897 11.49 3.74 -7.84
C ALA A 897 11.74 2.23 -7.67
N TYR A 898 12.93 1.75 -8.00
CA TYR A 898 13.29 0.34 -7.82
C TYR A 898 13.32 -0.05 -6.34
N LYS A 899 13.91 0.79 -5.48
CA LYS A 899 13.97 0.56 -4.02
C LYS A 899 12.56 0.43 -3.43
N VAL A 900 11.69 1.40 -3.71
CA VAL A 900 10.30 1.44 -3.22
C VAL A 900 9.52 0.22 -3.72
N VAL A 901 9.62 -0.10 -5.01
CA VAL A 901 8.87 -1.21 -5.59
C VAL A 901 9.34 -2.57 -5.05
N LYS A 902 10.64 -2.76 -4.78
CA LYS A 902 11.14 -3.99 -4.15
C LYS A 902 10.73 -4.09 -2.68
N ALA A 903 10.65 -2.98 -1.95
CA ALA A 903 10.08 -2.95 -0.61
C ALA A 903 8.58 -3.27 -0.61
N ALA A 904 7.83 -2.77 -1.61
CA ALA A 904 6.43 -3.13 -1.80
C ALA A 904 6.25 -4.62 -2.12
N LEU A 905 7.10 -5.20 -2.98
CA LEU A 905 7.08 -6.63 -3.26
C LEU A 905 7.36 -7.48 -2.00
N ASN A 906 8.27 -7.01 -1.14
CA ASN A 906 8.55 -7.63 0.15
C ASN A 906 7.32 -7.59 1.08
N ALA A 907 6.66 -6.43 1.20
CA ALA A 907 5.43 -6.29 1.98
C ALA A 907 4.29 -7.16 1.43
N TYR A 908 4.06 -7.14 0.12
CA TYR A 908 3.07 -7.97 -0.56
C TYR A 908 3.29 -9.46 -0.33
N THR A 909 4.56 -9.91 -0.32
CA THR A 909 4.92 -11.29 0.03
C THR A 909 4.42 -11.66 1.43
N ARG A 910 4.64 -10.81 2.42
CA ARG A 910 4.20 -11.05 3.81
C ARG A 910 2.68 -11.01 3.93
N ILE A 911 2.00 -10.11 3.21
CA ILE A 911 0.53 -10.04 3.14
C ILE A 911 -0.05 -11.34 2.56
N LEU A 912 0.49 -11.83 1.43
CA LEU A 912 0.04 -13.07 0.83
C LEU A 912 0.30 -14.28 1.73
N ALA A 913 1.47 -14.35 2.38
CA ALA A 913 1.79 -15.43 3.31
C ALA A 913 0.78 -15.53 4.46
N LYS A 914 0.35 -14.38 4.99
CA LYS A 914 -0.71 -14.29 6.01
C LYS A 914 -2.08 -14.73 5.47
N LYS A 915 -2.40 -14.34 4.22
CA LYS A 915 -3.68 -14.67 3.56
C LYS A 915 -3.79 -16.14 3.15
N TYR A 916 -2.66 -16.78 2.81
CA TYR A 916 -2.60 -18.16 2.31
C TYR A 916 -1.57 -18.99 3.09
N PRO A 917 -1.86 -19.35 4.36
CA PRO A 917 -0.89 -20.02 5.24
C PRO A 917 -0.49 -21.43 4.80
N THR A 918 -1.27 -22.04 3.90
CA THR A 918 -0.97 -23.35 3.30
C THR A 918 0.09 -23.27 2.20
N LEU A 919 0.37 -22.08 1.66
CA LEU A 919 1.39 -21.84 0.66
C LEU A 919 2.70 -21.38 1.33
N ARG A 920 3.83 -21.69 0.70
CA ARG A 920 5.13 -21.11 1.09
C ARG A 920 5.45 -19.94 0.18
N ILE A 921 5.27 -18.73 0.70
CA ILE A 921 5.37 -17.49 -0.06
C ILE A 921 6.51 -16.67 0.53
N ASN A 922 7.62 -16.58 -0.19
CA ASN A 922 8.84 -15.96 0.30
C ASN A 922 9.43 -15.03 -0.76
N CYS A 923 10.26 -14.09 -0.33
CA CYS A 923 11.04 -13.24 -1.22
C CYS A 923 12.53 -13.36 -0.90
N LEU A 924 13.37 -12.92 -1.85
CA LEU A 924 14.82 -13.08 -1.72
C LEU A 924 15.57 -12.03 -2.51
N THR A 925 16.85 -11.82 -2.20
CA THR A 925 17.79 -11.13 -3.09
C THR A 925 18.67 -12.12 -3.84
N PRO A 926 18.85 -11.98 -5.16
CA PRO A 926 19.82 -12.78 -5.91
C PRO A 926 21.26 -12.29 -5.67
N GLY A 927 21.46 -11.24 -4.87
CA GLY A 927 22.75 -10.57 -4.70
C GLY A 927 23.06 -9.59 -5.85
N TYR A 928 24.31 -9.10 -5.90
CA TYR A 928 24.74 -8.16 -6.94
C TYR A 928 25.30 -8.91 -8.15
N VAL A 929 24.41 -9.28 -9.08
CA VAL A 929 24.67 -10.20 -10.19
C VAL A 929 24.96 -9.47 -11.51
N LYS A 930 25.92 -9.97 -12.30
CA LYS A 930 26.30 -9.46 -13.63
C LYS A 930 25.18 -9.62 -14.67
N THR A 931 24.26 -8.66 -14.71
CA THR A 931 23.08 -8.65 -15.61
C THR A 931 23.00 -7.35 -16.40
N ASP A 932 22.17 -7.29 -17.45
CA ASP A 932 21.84 -6.02 -18.13
C ASP A 932 21.36 -4.95 -17.12
N MET A 933 20.59 -5.38 -16.11
CA MET A 933 20.07 -4.51 -15.04
C MET A 933 21.19 -3.93 -14.18
N SER A 934 22.32 -4.62 -14.02
CA SER A 934 23.51 -4.11 -13.32
C SER A 934 24.58 -3.56 -14.27
N MET A 935 24.30 -3.42 -15.58
CA MET A 935 25.32 -3.13 -16.60
C MET A 935 26.52 -4.09 -16.55
N HIS A 936 26.28 -5.35 -16.20
CA HIS A 936 27.30 -6.37 -15.95
C HIS A 936 28.36 -6.02 -14.88
N MET A 937 28.12 -5.01 -14.04
CA MET A 937 29.02 -4.59 -12.95
C MET A 937 28.88 -5.41 -11.65
N GLY A 938 27.97 -6.38 -11.61
CA GLY A 938 27.81 -7.28 -10.48
C GLY A 938 29.10 -8.02 -10.11
N VAL A 939 29.18 -8.49 -8.87
CA VAL A 939 30.29 -9.34 -8.41
C VAL A 939 29.99 -10.83 -8.56
N LEU A 940 28.70 -11.18 -8.61
CA LEU A 940 28.25 -12.57 -8.78
C LEU A 940 27.99 -12.90 -10.25
N THR A 941 28.31 -14.12 -10.63
CA THR A 941 27.91 -14.72 -11.91
C THR A 941 26.39 -14.98 -11.93
N LEU A 942 25.84 -15.19 -13.14
CA LEU A 942 24.43 -15.58 -13.30
C LEU A 942 24.13 -16.88 -12.54
N GLU A 943 25.06 -17.84 -12.56
CA GLU A 943 24.92 -19.14 -11.89
C GLU A 943 24.83 -18.98 -10.37
N GLU A 944 25.71 -18.18 -9.77
CA GLU A 944 25.68 -17.87 -8.34
C GLU A 944 24.40 -17.12 -7.95
N GLY A 945 23.98 -16.15 -8.75
CA GLY A 945 22.77 -15.36 -8.50
C GLY A 945 21.48 -16.19 -8.54
N ALA A 946 21.42 -17.21 -9.40
CA ALA A 946 20.26 -18.10 -9.51
C ALA A 946 20.18 -19.16 -8.38
N ARG A 947 21.26 -19.40 -7.63
CA ARG A 947 21.25 -20.37 -6.52
C ARG A 947 20.21 -20.04 -5.47
N ASN A 948 20.02 -18.76 -5.15
CA ASN A 948 19.08 -18.34 -4.11
C ASN A 948 17.60 -18.52 -4.53
N PRO A 949 17.16 -18.06 -5.73
CA PRO A 949 15.85 -18.43 -6.29
C PRO A 949 15.54 -19.92 -6.23
N VAL A 950 16.50 -20.76 -6.64
CA VAL A 950 16.33 -22.21 -6.66
C VAL A 950 16.27 -22.79 -5.25
N LYS A 951 17.11 -22.32 -4.33
CA LYS A 951 17.10 -22.72 -2.91
C LYS A 951 15.73 -22.44 -2.28
N VAL A 952 15.20 -21.23 -2.45
CA VAL A 952 13.91 -20.82 -1.88
C VAL A 952 12.74 -21.57 -2.53
N ALA A 953 12.80 -21.81 -3.85
CA ALA A 953 11.80 -22.60 -4.57
C ALA A 953 11.74 -24.07 -4.14
N LEU A 954 12.82 -24.60 -3.57
CA LEU A 954 12.93 -26.00 -3.18
C LEU A 954 12.97 -26.21 -1.66
N LEU A 955 12.62 -25.19 -0.87
CA LEU A 955 12.50 -25.32 0.58
C LEU A 955 11.54 -26.46 0.96
N PRO A 956 11.78 -27.15 2.09
CA PRO A 956 10.86 -28.13 2.65
C PRO A 956 9.43 -27.63 2.82
N ASP A 957 8.46 -28.53 2.85
CA ASP A 957 7.03 -28.18 3.00
C ASP A 957 6.73 -27.56 4.39
N ASP A 958 7.53 -27.85 5.40
CA ASP A 958 7.51 -27.24 6.74
C ASP A 958 8.42 -26.00 6.85
N GLY A 959 8.98 -25.54 5.73
CA GLY A 959 9.80 -24.34 5.66
C GLY A 959 9.04 -23.04 5.96
N PRO A 960 9.77 -21.92 6.14
CA PRO A 960 9.18 -20.63 6.49
C PRO A 960 8.29 -20.07 5.37
N THR A 961 7.37 -19.20 5.75
CA THR A 961 6.50 -18.43 4.85
C THR A 961 6.45 -16.98 5.33
N GLY A 962 6.41 -16.02 4.41
CA GLY A 962 6.53 -14.60 4.72
C GLY A 962 7.95 -14.15 5.07
N ALA A 963 8.96 -14.94 4.70
CA ALA A 963 10.37 -14.68 5.01
C ALA A 963 11.12 -14.02 3.84
N TYR A 964 12.20 -13.30 4.18
CA TYR A 964 13.16 -12.74 3.24
C TYR A 964 14.46 -13.56 3.27
N PHE A 965 15.01 -13.88 2.11
CA PHE A 965 16.26 -14.63 2.00
C PHE A 965 17.38 -13.82 1.36
N ASP A 966 18.51 -13.70 2.05
CA ASP A 966 19.77 -13.26 1.46
C ASP A 966 20.59 -14.47 0.97
N LEU A 967 21.85 -14.25 0.58
CA LEU A 967 22.71 -15.33 0.09
C LEU A 967 23.10 -16.35 1.18
N ASN A 968 23.01 -15.96 2.45
CA ASN A 968 23.38 -16.77 3.61
C ASN A 968 22.18 -17.55 4.18
N GLY A 969 20.96 -17.03 4.05
CA GLY A 969 19.77 -17.68 4.58
C GLY A 969 18.61 -16.73 4.76
N GLU A 970 17.72 -17.08 5.69
CA GLU A 970 16.66 -16.18 6.13
C GLU A 970 17.28 -14.96 6.82
N ALA A 971 16.80 -13.76 6.48
CA ALA A 971 17.34 -12.49 6.93
C ALA A 971 16.21 -11.48 7.24
N SER A 972 16.57 -10.41 7.94
CA SER A 972 15.62 -9.35 8.29
C SER A 972 15.19 -8.55 7.04
N PHE A 973 13.96 -8.04 7.08
CA PHE A 973 13.46 -7.05 6.12
C PHE A 973 14.03 -5.64 6.36
N VAL A 974 14.70 -5.41 7.49
CA VAL A 974 15.27 -4.12 7.91
C VAL A 974 16.70 -3.97 7.43
#